data_AF-A0A6J4IY50-F1
#
_entry.id   AF-A0A6J4IY50-F1
#
_cell.length_a   1.000
_cell.length_b   1.000
_cell.length_c   1.000
_cell.angle_alpha   90.00
_cell.angle_beta   90.00
_cell.angle_gamma   90.00
#
_symmetry.space_group_name_H-M   'P 1'
#
loop_
_entity.id
_entity.type
_entity.pdbx_description
1 polymer ?
#
loop_
_entity_poly.entity_id
_entity_poly.type
_entity_poly.pdbx_seq_one_letter_code
_entity_poly.pdbx_strand_id
1 'polypeptide(L)'
;MFKNLYNRILLFFSFSDPMKNIPLLILLLLVNIGLPARAQNGIDIRLGYRYDDKFNFTDEWQYLSTDIYLFNGQKFTRVINELRTGAARNKKNYRQELEYLLITAQLKNLKLFGNENIVYPLYNFYVKNDKKELTAQVSDNIDVIRIIDKMPLSVTDKSIDATIEAKAIANNADDQVFNVVASQLQNLAKLATPSTALLSLVGEFGKLLGTSSHKTEYKFSSTIRLYEGHNFDTRLHSVRVYALVPPDVKNVMFKTAKANELLASSPNGLDRRRLETVFDYKEYPYLVVANYKSLYKTDVLSGNEINTDLIEKRKQKINNAHDAGLVNDETYKQEMYFIEFLRSFADLKQSLNYYKLNYKNNTSEINSKSLFSIIQNYKALKTLQRVRDREFARNTTYQNIFRSEYNTIVNNAEIYLDGDHNLKNSKDLVLTLLELENDNKNQMNAARRELYLTKLHSVDLPGKDFLAATIEGEAITRYLTDLERAQYTEVFEKEINRLKDIPANDETLPQRINLAEKASATKCYLCRENVKSALVSYDGRYQNYQLKLAVDKKNNLQATTDKKSLEYLKKIYCFDSNLKAQYTPQTLPPHLAELAERSTELSRQVEQLSALGKETPDETRLDTVQEYNIKMARLLKELDEGYNTLCTVEKNLCNCTGS
;
A
#
# COMPACT_ATOMS: atom_id res chain seq x y z
N MET A 1 59.65 8.20 -21.71
CA MET A 1 60.35 8.84 -22.85
C MET A 1 60.65 10.34 -22.67
N PHE A 2 60.24 11.00 -21.57
CA PHE A 2 60.51 12.44 -21.33
C PHE A 2 61.73 12.75 -20.43
N LYS A 3 62.43 11.73 -19.89
CA LYS A 3 63.63 11.93 -19.05
C LYS A 3 64.93 12.18 -19.84
N ASN A 4 64.96 11.84 -21.13
CA ASN A 4 66.17 11.97 -21.97
C ASN A 4 66.31 13.32 -22.69
N LEU A 5 65.26 14.15 -22.74
CA LEU A 5 65.34 15.48 -23.34
C LEU A 5 65.87 16.52 -22.33
N TYR A 6 65.55 16.36 -21.05
CA TYR A 6 65.98 17.27 -19.98
C TYR A 6 67.49 17.18 -19.71
N ASN A 7 68.07 15.97 -19.76
CA ASN A 7 69.50 15.76 -19.55
C ASN A 7 70.38 16.17 -20.75
N ARG A 8 69.82 16.28 -21.96
CA ARG A 8 70.58 16.77 -23.13
C ARG A 8 70.66 18.29 -23.21
N ILE A 9 69.71 19.01 -22.61
CA ILE A 9 69.75 20.49 -22.54
C ILE A 9 70.75 20.96 -21.48
N LEU A 10 70.91 20.20 -20.38
CA LEU A 10 71.88 20.52 -19.32
C LEU A 10 73.36 20.29 -19.71
N LEU A 11 73.63 19.47 -20.72
CA LEU A 11 74.99 19.20 -21.21
C LEU A 11 75.50 20.21 -22.26
N PHE A 12 74.64 21.07 -22.81
CA PHE A 12 75.03 22.10 -23.78
C PHE A 12 75.42 23.45 -23.14
N PHE A 13 75.29 23.61 -21.83
CA PHE A 13 75.58 24.85 -21.10
C PHE A 13 76.87 24.82 -20.27
N SER A 14 77.77 23.87 -20.52
CA SER A 14 79.13 23.90 -19.98
C SER A 14 80.09 24.15 -21.13
N PHE A 15 80.93 25.20 -21.02
CA PHE A 15 81.81 25.78 -22.04
C PHE A 15 81.20 26.87 -22.94
N SER A 16 81.15 28.11 -22.43
CA SER A 16 81.58 29.35 -23.13
C SER A 16 81.07 30.60 -22.39
N ASP A 17 81.93 31.60 -22.27
CA ASP A 17 81.84 32.87 -21.54
C ASP A 17 80.42 33.47 -21.31
N PRO A 18 80.08 33.91 -20.07
CA PRO A 18 78.76 34.43 -19.74
C PRO A 18 78.46 35.84 -20.28
N MET A 19 79.40 36.53 -20.93
CA MET A 19 79.21 37.92 -21.39
C MET A 19 78.99 38.10 -22.91
N LYS A 20 79.17 37.07 -23.75
CA LYS A 20 79.01 37.23 -25.21
C LYS A 20 77.68 36.75 -25.79
N ASN A 21 76.86 36.04 -25.00
CA ASN A 21 75.58 35.47 -25.45
C ASN A 21 74.34 36.24 -24.97
N ILE A 22 74.51 37.34 -24.24
CA ILE A 22 73.42 38.22 -23.79
C ILE A 22 72.58 38.77 -24.96
N PRO A 23 73.16 39.26 -26.09
CA PRO A 23 72.32 39.75 -27.19
C PRO A 23 71.54 38.62 -27.88
N LEU A 24 72.07 37.39 -27.92
CA LEU A 24 71.38 36.22 -28.50
C LEU A 24 70.25 35.72 -27.57
N LEU A 25 70.46 35.75 -26.25
CA LEU A 25 69.45 35.39 -25.26
C LEU A 25 68.31 36.42 -25.20
N ILE A 26 68.63 37.72 -25.34
CA ILE A 26 67.64 38.80 -25.44
C ILE A 26 66.89 38.73 -26.77
N LEU A 27 67.54 38.37 -27.87
CA LEU A 27 66.88 38.13 -29.16
C LEU A 27 65.96 36.89 -29.12
N LEU A 28 66.38 35.81 -28.45
CA LEU A 28 65.54 34.61 -28.23
C LEU A 28 64.38 34.88 -27.25
N LEU A 29 64.57 35.74 -26.24
CA LEU A 29 63.50 36.19 -25.35
C LEU A 29 62.54 37.14 -26.05
N LEU A 30 63.01 38.04 -26.93
CA LEU A 30 62.17 38.93 -27.73
C LEU A 30 61.41 38.18 -28.85
N VAL A 31 61.97 37.08 -29.38
CA VAL A 31 61.27 36.19 -30.33
C VAL A 31 60.26 35.27 -29.62
N ASN A 32 60.47 34.95 -28.32
CA ASN A 32 59.50 34.23 -27.49
C ASN A 32 58.48 35.14 -26.78
N ILE A 33 58.65 36.47 -26.81
CA ILE A 33 57.53 37.43 -26.75
C ILE A 33 56.89 37.48 -28.16
N GLY A 34 56.57 36.28 -28.67
CA GLY A 34 55.70 36.11 -29.80
C GLY A 34 54.36 36.68 -29.40
N LEU A 35 54.07 37.84 -29.96
CA LEU A 35 52.74 38.40 -30.22
C LEU A 35 51.63 37.38 -29.90
N PRO A 36 50.64 37.70 -29.03
CA PRO A 36 49.50 36.80 -28.83
C PRO A 36 49.02 36.38 -30.21
N ALA A 37 49.10 35.08 -30.48
CA ALA A 37 48.64 34.48 -31.71
C ALA A 37 47.29 35.13 -32.02
N ARG A 38 47.23 35.80 -33.17
CA ARG A 38 46.11 36.65 -33.58
C ARG A 38 44.82 35.98 -33.16
N ALA A 39 44.06 36.70 -32.33
CA ALA A 39 42.73 36.32 -31.89
C ALA A 39 41.97 35.70 -33.07
N GLN A 40 41.63 34.43 -32.93
CA GLN A 40 40.70 33.78 -33.85
C GLN A 40 39.43 34.64 -33.89
N ASN A 41 38.88 34.82 -35.09
CA ASN A 41 37.63 35.55 -35.35
C ASN A 41 36.44 34.78 -34.76
N GLY A 42 36.35 34.77 -33.43
CA GLY A 42 35.29 34.12 -32.67
C GLY A 42 34.07 35.01 -32.55
N ILE A 43 32.89 34.38 -32.55
CA ILE A 43 31.68 35.02 -32.06
C ILE A 43 31.74 34.91 -30.54
N ASP A 44 31.66 36.04 -29.84
CA ASP A 44 31.63 36.07 -28.39
C ASP A 44 30.25 35.63 -27.91
N ILE A 45 30.22 34.75 -26.93
CA ILE A 45 29.01 34.26 -26.30
C ILE A 45 28.89 34.93 -24.93
N ARG A 46 27.84 35.75 -24.78
CA ARG A 46 27.60 36.52 -23.55
C ARG A 46 26.34 36.01 -22.85
N LEU A 47 26.48 35.59 -21.59
CA LEU A 47 25.34 35.26 -20.74
C LEU A 47 24.57 36.55 -20.42
N GLY A 48 23.36 36.68 -20.95
CA GLY A 48 22.53 37.86 -20.74
C GLY A 48 21.37 37.65 -19.77
N TYR A 49 21.01 36.41 -19.47
CA TYR A 49 20.00 36.08 -18.46
C TYR A 49 20.23 34.71 -17.82
N ARG A 50 19.92 34.62 -16.53
CA ARG A 50 20.02 33.41 -15.71
C ARG A 50 18.80 33.29 -14.80
N TYR A 51 18.14 32.14 -14.87
CA TYR A 51 17.06 31.71 -13.97
C TYR A 51 17.40 30.34 -13.39
N ASP A 52 17.22 30.19 -12.09
CA ASP A 52 17.32 28.92 -11.37
C ASP A 52 16.01 28.75 -10.59
N ASP A 53 15.32 27.62 -10.78
CA ASP A 53 14.03 27.35 -10.13
C ASP A 53 14.23 27.16 -8.62
N LYS A 54 13.28 27.67 -7.83
CA LYS A 54 13.36 27.59 -6.36
C LYS A 54 12.90 26.23 -5.81
N PHE A 55 12.41 25.33 -6.65
CA PHE A 55 11.98 24.01 -6.23
C PHE A 55 13.13 23.21 -5.61
N ASN A 56 12.85 22.55 -4.50
CA ASN A 56 13.82 21.72 -3.80
C ASN A 56 13.89 20.33 -4.45
N PHE A 57 14.81 20.18 -5.41
CA PHE A 57 15.04 18.89 -6.07
C PHE A 57 15.75 17.91 -5.13
N THR A 58 15.06 16.82 -4.85
CA THR A 58 15.48 15.67 -4.04
C THR A 58 16.07 14.56 -4.93
N ASP A 59 16.59 13.48 -4.32
CA ASP A 59 17.34 12.43 -5.01
C ASP A 59 16.51 11.66 -6.04
N GLU A 60 15.19 11.63 -5.90
CA GLU A 60 14.32 11.00 -6.89
C GLU A 60 14.23 11.74 -8.24
N TRP A 61 14.64 13.03 -8.29
CA TRP A 61 14.74 13.83 -9.52
C TRP A 61 16.09 13.62 -10.22
N GLN A 62 16.35 12.38 -10.59
CA GLN A 62 17.67 11.92 -11.00
C GLN A 62 17.95 12.00 -12.50
N TYR A 63 17.00 12.45 -13.33
CA TYR A 63 17.20 12.52 -14.77
C TYR A 63 17.25 13.96 -15.26
N LEU A 64 18.11 14.26 -16.23
CA LEU A 64 18.20 15.57 -16.88
C LEU A 64 17.78 15.47 -18.35
N SER A 65 16.99 16.45 -18.79
CA SER A 65 16.78 16.75 -20.20
C SER A 65 17.18 18.19 -20.49
N THR A 66 17.81 18.44 -21.63
CA THR A 66 18.27 19.78 -22.03
C THR A 66 17.74 20.13 -23.41
N ASP A 67 16.94 21.20 -23.45
CA ASP A 67 16.37 21.77 -24.67
C ASP A 67 17.09 23.09 -25.00
N ILE A 68 17.43 23.25 -26.27
CA ILE A 68 18.08 24.46 -26.80
C ILE A 68 17.21 25.08 -27.88
N TYR A 69 16.95 26.38 -27.74
CA TYR A 69 16.17 27.18 -28.67
C TYR A 69 17.05 28.28 -29.26
N LEU A 70 17.19 28.32 -30.57
CA LEU A 70 17.84 29.42 -31.28
C LEU A 70 16.80 30.43 -31.76
N PHE A 71 16.97 31.70 -31.38
CA PHE A 71 16.14 32.83 -31.78
C PHE A 71 16.95 33.83 -32.60
N ASN A 72 16.25 34.58 -33.46
CA ASN A 72 16.82 35.57 -34.36
C ASN A 72 17.96 35.05 -35.25
N GLY A 73 17.87 33.80 -35.74
CA GLY A 73 18.90 33.21 -36.59
C GLY A 73 19.26 34.05 -37.82
N GLN A 74 18.27 34.69 -38.44
CA GLN A 74 18.45 35.64 -39.55
C GLN A 74 19.39 36.83 -39.23
N LYS A 75 19.63 37.13 -37.95
CA LYS A 75 20.57 38.17 -37.51
C LYS A 75 22.03 37.71 -37.52
N PHE A 76 22.35 36.45 -37.82
CA PHE A 76 23.74 36.01 -38.02
C PHE A 76 24.43 36.75 -39.17
N THR A 77 23.69 37.13 -40.23
CA THR A 77 24.16 38.02 -41.29
C THR A 77 24.74 39.32 -40.72
N ARG A 78 24.08 39.93 -39.73
CA ARG A 78 24.60 41.12 -39.05
C ARG A 78 25.90 40.83 -38.30
N VAL A 79 25.93 39.76 -37.51
CA VAL A 79 27.12 39.36 -36.73
C VAL A 79 28.33 39.16 -37.64
N ILE A 80 28.16 38.43 -38.74
CA ILE A 80 29.21 38.12 -39.71
C ILE A 80 29.74 39.39 -40.39
N ASN A 81 28.86 40.30 -40.80
CA ASN A 81 29.29 41.56 -41.39
C ASN A 81 30.00 42.47 -40.38
N GLU A 82 29.51 42.53 -39.12
CA GLU A 82 30.17 43.28 -38.04
C GLU A 82 31.51 42.66 -37.62
N LEU A 83 31.70 41.33 -37.73
CA LEU A 83 33.03 40.70 -37.58
C LEU A 83 34.00 41.12 -38.69
N ARG A 84 33.51 41.34 -39.91
CA ARG A 84 34.32 41.77 -41.07
C ARG A 84 34.72 43.25 -40.98
N THR A 85 33.79 44.11 -40.56
CA THR A 85 33.95 45.59 -40.62
C THR A 85 34.14 46.27 -39.27
N GLY A 86 33.98 45.54 -38.16
CA GLY A 86 33.86 46.08 -36.81
C GLY A 86 32.43 46.61 -36.54
N ALA A 87 31.99 46.54 -35.27
CA ALA A 87 30.69 47.06 -34.85
C ALA A 87 30.61 48.61 -34.86
N ALA A 88 31.77 49.29 -34.89
CA ALA A 88 31.91 50.74 -35.02
C ALA A 88 32.67 51.10 -36.30
N ARG A 89 32.20 52.12 -37.05
CA ARG A 89 32.61 52.49 -38.42
C ARG A 89 34.12 52.74 -38.69
N ASN A 90 35.00 52.68 -37.69
CA ASN A 90 36.39 53.15 -37.80
C ASN A 90 37.46 52.14 -37.31
N LYS A 91 37.43 50.86 -37.71
CA LYS A 91 38.55 49.93 -37.45
C LYS A 91 38.86 48.96 -38.61
N LYS A 92 40.09 48.45 -38.60
CA LYS A 92 40.77 47.70 -39.67
C LYS A 92 39.90 46.57 -40.27
N ASN A 93 39.80 46.58 -41.60
CA ASN A 93 39.20 45.53 -42.42
C ASN A 93 39.93 44.19 -42.24
N TYR A 94 39.27 43.21 -41.62
CA TYR A 94 39.70 41.83 -41.70
C TYR A 94 39.16 41.23 -43.01
N ARG A 95 39.99 41.25 -44.06
CA ARG A 95 39.68 40.61 -45.36
C ARG A 95 39.85 39.09 -45.26
N GLN A 96 38.99 38.43 -44.49
CA GLN A 96 38.88 36.98 -44.53
C GLN A 96 37.51 36.60 -45.11
N GLU A 97 37.52 35.72 -46.11
CA GLU A 97 36.31 35.16 -46.69
C GLU A 97 35.79 34.10 -45.72
N LEU A 98 34.72 34.44 -45.00
CA LEU A 98 34.03 33.54 -44.08
C LEU A 98 33.18 32.57 -44.90
N GLU A 99 33.26 31.28 -44.57
CA GLU A 99 32.57 30.20 -45.28
C GLU A 99 31.51 29.52 -44.41
N TYR A 100 31.78 29.32 -43.13
CA TYR A 100 30.84 28.66 -42.22
C TYR A 100 30.70 29.37 -40.88
N LEU A 101 29.53 29.22 -40.25
CA LEU A 101 29.27 29.59 -38.86
C LEU A 101 28.90 28.33 -38.08
N LEU A 102 29.84 27.83 -37.28
CA LEU A 102 29.69 26.62 -36.49
C LEU A 102 29.31 26.97 -35.05
N ILE A 103 28.21 26.42 -34.57
CA ILE A 103 27.76 26.52 -33.17
C ILE A 103 27.84 25.13 -32.56
N THR A 104 28.57 24.99 -31.46
CA THR A 104 28.69 23.76 -30.70
C THR A 104 28.24 23.95 -29.26
N ALA A 105 27.83 22.87 -28.61
CA ALA A 105 27.61 22.81 -27.18
C ALA A 105 28.48 21.73 -26.56
N GLN A 106 29.00 22.00 -25.37
CA GLN A 106 29.68 21.03 -24.54
C GLN A 106 28.96 20.98 -23.20
N LEU A 107 28.54 19.80 -22.79
CA LEU A 107 27.89 19.60 -21.50
C LEU A 107 28.97 19.28 -20.46
N LYS A 108 29.00 20.06 -19.38
CA LYS A 108 29.96 19.86 -18.29
C LYS A 108 29.44 18.81 -17.29
N ASN A 109 30.35 18.12 -16.62
CA ASN A 109 30.05 17.17 -15.53
C ASN A 109 29.26 15.93 -15.96
N LEU A 110 29.43 15.46 -17.20
CA LEU A 110 28.85 14.21 -17.67
C LEU A 110 29.84 13.05 -17.57
N LYS A 111 29.74 12.28 -16.49
CA LYS A 111 30.61 11.11 -16.24
C LYS A 111 30.19 9.84 -17.01
N LEU A 112 29.00 9.82 -17.61
CA LEU A 112 28.45 8.64 -18.31
C LEU A 112 29.23 8.25 -19.57
N PHE A 113 30.11 9.13 -20.06
CA PHE A 113 30.97 8.88 -21.22
C PHE A 113 32.45 8.97 -20.86
N GLY A 114 32.81 8.72 -19.59
CA GLY A 114 34.18 8.86 -19.08
C GLY A 114 34.56 10.30 -18.74
N ASN A 115 35.87 10.59 -18.67
CA ASN A 115 36.42 11.92 -18.37
C ASN A 115 36.53 12.83 -19.63
N GLU A 116 36.15 12.32 -20.80
CA GLU A 116 36.31 13.04 -22.07
C GLU A 116 35.09 13.94 -22.33
N ASN A 117 35.36 15.19 -22.71
CA ASN A 117 34.33 16.16 -22.99
C ASN A 117 33.73 15.92 -24.39
N ILE A 118 32.43 15.62 -24.43
CA ILE A 118 31.69 15.47 -25.69
C ILE A 118 31.22 16.85 -26.17
N VAL A 119 31.49 17.13 -27.45
CA VAL A 119 31.07 18.35 -28.14
C VAL A 119 29.96 18.01 -29.13
N TYR A 120 28.79 18.62 -28.94
CA TYR A 120 27.61 18.49 -29.78
C TYR A 120 27.62 19.59 -30.84
N PRO A 121 27.69 19.27 -32.14
CA PRO A 121 27.55 20.27 -33.19
C PRO A 121 26.07 20.64 -33.30
N LEU A 122 25.67 21.84 -32.90
CA LEU A 122 24.26 22.25 -32.90
C LEU A 122 23.80 22.73 -34.27
N TYR A 123 24.61 23.61 -34.86
CA TYR A 123 24.32 24.24 -36.15
C TYR A 123 25.62 24.46 -36.92
N ASN A 124 25.56 24.32 -38.25
CA ASN A 124 26.59 24.81 -39.15
C ASN A 124 25.91 25.56 -40.30
N PHE A 125 26.00 26.89 -40.31
CA PHE A 125 25.38 27.70 -41.36
C PHE A 125 26.40 28.04 -42.44
N TYR A 126 26.04 27.83 -43.70
CA TYR A 126 26.86 28.27 -44.82
C TYR A 126 26.76 29.78 -45.02
N VAL A 127 27.89 30.43 -45.29
CA VAL A 127 27.97 31.88 -45.52
C VAL A 127 28.17 32.13 -47.01
N LYS A 128 27.18 32.75 -47.63
CA LYS A 128 27.24 33.13 -49.04
C LYS A 128 27.84 34.53 -49.17
N ASN A 129 28.76 34.70 -50.13
CA ASN A 129 29.38 35.99 -50.41
C ASN A 129 28.76 36.62 -51.67
N ASP A 130 27.89 37.63 -51.48
CA ASP A 130 27.23 38.33 -52.59
C ASP A 130 27.91 39.69 -52.87
N LYS A 131 29.23 39.72 -53.10
CA LYS A 131 30.11 40.86 -53.53
C LYS A 131 30.07 42.17 -52.70
N LYS A 132 28.99 42.49 -52.01
CA LYS A 132 28.73 43.66 -51.15
C LYS A 132 28.52 43.25 -49.70
N GLU A 133 27.83 42.13 -49.46
CA GLU A 133 27.45 41.66 -48.12
C GLU A 133 27.62 40.14 -48.00
N LEU A 134 28.03 39.68 -46.82
CA LEU A 134 28.03 38.25 -46.47
C LEU A 134 26.66 37.89 -45.89
N THR A 135 26.02 36.84 -46.39
CA THR A 135 24.70 36.39 -45.91
C THR A 135 24.80 34.98 -45.34
N ALA A 136 24.31 34.79 -44.10
CA ALA A 136 24.20 33.45 -43.51
C ALA A 136 22.94 32.76 -44.04
N GLN A 137 23.07 31.54 -44.55
CA GLN A 137 21.93 30.70 -44.89
C GLN A 137 21.39 30.04 -43.62
N VAL A 138 20.29 30.60 -43.12
CA VAL A 138 19.62 30.12 -41.92
C VAL A 138 18.17 29.81 -42.28
N SER A 139 17.72 28.60 -42.00
CA SER A 139 16.33 28.20 -42.20
C SER A 139 15.37 28.97 -41.27
N ASP A 140 14.17 29.29 -41.76
CA ASP A 140 13.13 29.97 -40.97
C ASP A 140 12.50 29.04 -39.89
N ASN A 141 12.58 27.72 -40.09
CA ASN A 141 11.99 26.70 -39.21
C ASN A 141 13.04 26.08 -38.27
N ILE A 142 13.54 26.88 -37.32
CA ILE A 142 14.45 26.38 -36.30
C ILE A 142 13.66 25.79 -35.12
N ASP A 143 13.37 24.50 -35.18
CA ASP A 143 12.80 23.75 -34.05
C ASP A 143 13.74 23.69 -32.84
N VAL A 144 13.18 23.30 -31.70
CA VAL A 144 13.92 23.00 -30.47
C VAL A 144 14.88 21.82 -30.68
N ILE A 145 16.13 21.98 -30.24
CA ILE A 145 17.10 20.88 -30.22
C ILE A 145 17.11 20.29 -28.81
N ARG A 146 16.69 19.04 -28.66
CA ARG A 146 16.91 18.27 -27.43
C ARG A 146 18.20 17.48 -27.56
N ILE A 147 19.29 18.00 -26.98
CA ILE A 147 20.59 17.31 -27.02
C ILE A 147 20.52 16.02 -26.21
N ILE A 148 19.95 16.11 -25.00
CA ILE A 148 19.89 15.02 -24.04
C ILE A 148 18.47 14.88 -23.52
N ASP A 149 18.00 13.64 -23.44
CA ASP A 149 16.72 13.28 -22.87
C ASP A 149 16.91 12.18 -21.80
N LYS A 150 16.53 12.52 -20.57
CA LYS A 150 16.50 11.63 -19.41
C LYS A 150 17.87 11.01 -19.06
N MET A 151 18.89 11.84 -19.01
CA MET A 151 20.22 11.41 -18.61
C MET A 151 20.35 11.32 -17.09
N PRO A 152 20.86 10.21 -16.54
CA PRO A 152 21.10 10.07 -15.12
C PRO A 152 22.08 11.12 -14.61
N LEU A 153 21.72 11.78 -13.52
CA LEU A 153 22.57 12.70 -12.79
C LEU A 153 23.37 11.91 -11.76
N SER A 154 24.69 12.10 -11.75
CA SER A 154 25.49 11.61 -10.62
C SER A 154 25.21 12.47 -9.40
N VAL A 155 25.19 11.85 -8.21
CA VAL A 155 24.86 12.48 -6.91
C VAL A 155 25.71 13.73 -6.62
N THR A 156 26.89 13.85 -7.25
CA THR A 156 27.83 14.97 -7.05
C THR A 156 27.48 16.24 -7.82
N ASP A 157 26.72 16.15 -8.92
CA ASP A 157 26.58 17.26 -9.86
C ASP A 157 25.14 17.80 -9.84
N LYS A 158 24.87 18.70 -8.90
CA LYS A 158 23.55 19.33 -8.71
C LYS A 158 23.07 20.15 -9.91
N SER A 159 23.98 20.51 -10.81
CA SER A 159 23.73 21.25 -12.03
C SER A 159 24.63 20.78 -13.16
N ILE A 160 24.03 20.50 -14.31
CA ILE A 160 24.75 20.33 -15.58
C ILE A 160 24.56 21.63 -16.35
N ASP A 161 25.68 22.31 -16.59
CA ASP A 161 25.72 23.50 -17.43
C ASP A 161 26.22 23.13 -18.83
N ALA A 162 25.47 23.59 -19.84
CA ALA A 162 25.95 23.59 -21.21
C ALA A 162 26.83 24.82 -21.44
N THR A 163 28.07 24.60 -21.87
CA THR A 163 28.93 25.63 -22.43
C THR A 163 28.69 25.67 -23.93
N ILE A 164 28.23 26.80 -24.44
CA ILE A 164 28.05 27.01 -25.87
C ILE A 164 29.31 27.66 -26.42
N GLU A 165 29.77 27.22 -27.58
CA GLU A 165 30.82 27.86 -28.38
C GLU A 165 30.30 28.19 -29.78
N ALA A 166 30.70 29.34 -30.34
CA ALA A 166 30.32 29.76 -31.67
C ALA A 166 31.54 30.32 -32.40
N LYS A 167 31.83 29.77 -33.59
CA LYS A 167 33.04 30.06 -34.36
C LYS A 167 32.66 30.39 -35.80
N ALA A 168 33.21 31.48 -36.32
CA ALA A 168 33.14 31.80 -37.74
C ALA A 168 34.41 31.24 -38.43
N ILE A 169 34.22 30.36 -39.39
CA ILE A 169 35.28 29.61 -40.07
C ILE A 169 35.50 30.25 -41.45
N ALA A 170 36.75 30.57 -41.77
CA ALA A 170 37.15 31.10 -43.06
C ALA A 170 37.43 29.96 -44.07
N ASN A 171 37.31 30.25 -45.37
CA ASN A 171 37.54 29.29 -46.46
C ASN A 171 38.93 28.62 -46.41
N ASN A 172 39.95 29.35 -45.94
CA ASN A 172 41.29 28.79 -45.76
C ASN A 172 41.46 27.95 -44.47
N ALA A 173 40.37 27.67 -43.74
CA ALA A 173 40.35 26.98 -42.46
C ALA A 173 39.31 25.85 -42.41
N ASP A 174 38.90 25.31 -43.56
CA ASP A 174 37.95 24.20 -43.68
C ASP A 174 38.32 22.97 -42.83
N ASP A 175 39.62 22.73 -42.63
CA ASP A 175 40.15 21.69 -41.74
C ASP A 175 39.63 21.81 -40.30
N GLN A 176 39.11 22.96 -39.85
CA GLN A 176 38.56 23.13 -38.50
C GLN A 176 37.33 22.26 -38.24
N VAL A 177 36.42 22.11 -39.21
CA VAL A 177 35.25 21.23 -39.07
C VAL A 177 35.69 19.78 -39.01
N PHE A 178 36.62 19.39 -39.91
CA PHE A 178 37.20 18.05 -39.92
C PHE A 178 37.97 17.72 -38.63
N ASN A 179 38.71 18.67 -38.08
CA ASN A 179 39.46 18.51 -36.82
C ASN A 179 38.52 18.32 -35.62
N VAL A 180 37.40 19.05 -35.57
CA VAL A 180 36.37 18.85 -34.52
C VAL A 180 35.80 17.44 -34.63
N VAL A 181 35.41 17.01 -35.82
CA VAL A 181 34.86 15.66 -36.03
C VAL A 181 35.89 14.57 -35.71
N ALA A 182 37.12 14.68 -36.21
CA ALA A 182 38.18 13.71 -35.98
C ALA A 182 38.53 13.59 -34.49
N SER A 183 38.67 14.72 -33.78
CA SER A 183 38.92 14.71 -32.33
C SER A 183 37.78 14.05 -31.55
N GLN A 184 36.53 14.31 -31.93
CA GLN A 184 35.38 13.71 -31.26
C GLN A 184 35.28 12.20 -31.55
N LEU A 185 35.50 11.75 -32.78
CA LEU A 185 35.52 10.33 -33.12
C LEU A 185 36.66 9.58 -32.40
N GLN A 186 37.84 10.19 -32.28
CA GLN A 186 38.95 9.63 -31.49
C GLN A 186 38.60 9.52 -30.00
N ASN A 187 37.90 10.51 -29.44
CA ASN A 187 37.46 10.47 -28.05
C ASN A 187 36.39 9.40 -27.83
N LEU A 188 35.44 9.26 -28.76
CA LEU A 188 34.40 8.23 -28.71
C LEU A 188 34.99 6.82 -28.85
N ALA A 189 36.02 6.63 -29.68
CA ALA A 189 36.68 5.33 -29.88
C ALA A 189 37.43 4.82 -28.65
N LYS A 190 37.78 5.68 -27.68
CA LYS A 190 38.43 5.27 -26.42
C LYS A 190 37.46 4.66 -25.40
N LEU A 191 36.15 4.71 -25.66
CA LEU A 191 35.13 4.18 -24.76
C LEU A 191 35.00 2.66 -24.91
N ALA A 192 35.13 1.93 -23.81
CA ALA A 192 35.13 0.46 -23.80
C ALA A 192 33.80 -0.15 -24.27
N THR A 193 32.68 0.54 -24.05
CA THR A 193 31.32 0.09 -24.39
C THR A 193 30.48 1.25 -24.95
N PRO A 194 30.43 1.45 -26.28
CA PRO A 194 29.65 2.54 -26.86
C PRO A 194 28.14 2.27 -26.74
N SER A 195 27.40 3.21 -26.14
CA SER A 195 25.94 3.18 -26.09
C SER A 195 25.29 3.59 -27.41
N THR A 196 24.03 3.20 -27.64
CA THR A 196 23.23 3.61 -28.82
C THR A 196 23.21 5.13 -28.99
N ALA A 197 23.14 5.85 -27.88
CA ALA A 197 23.26 7.30 -27.76
C ALA A 197 24.55 7.87 -28.40
N LEU A 198 25.69 7.22 -28.22
CA LEU A 198 26.96 7.62 -28.83
C LEU A 198 26.98 7.33 -30.33
N LEU A 199 26.38 6.22 -30.76
CA LEU A 199 26.25 5.90 -32.19
C LEU A 199 25.39 6.94 -32.93
N SER A 200 24.33 7.44 -32.30
CA SER A 200 23.56 8.58 -32.84
C SER A 200 24.42 9.83 -33.02
N LEU A 201 25.30 10.12 -32.06
CA LEU A 201 26.24 11.24 -32.15
C LEU A 201 27.26 11.06 -33.29
N VAL A 202 27.79 9.84 -33.49
CA VAL A 202 28.63 9.52 -34.66
C VAL A 202 27.88 9.80 -35.97
N GLY A 203 26.60 9.42 -36.04
CA GLY A 203 25.74 9.73 -37.18
C GLY A 203 25.58 11.24 -37.42
N GLU A 204 25.44 12.03 -36.36
CA GLU A 204 25.37 13.50 -36.44
C GLU A 204 26.67 14.13 -36.95
N PHE A 205 27.84 13.63 -36.52
CA PHE A 205 29.11 14.06 -37.09
C PHE A 205 29.24 13.71 -38.59
N GLY A 206 28.75 12.54 -39.01
CA GLY A 206 28.68 12.17 -40.42
C GLY A 206 27.80 13.12 -41.24
N LYS A 207 26.62 13.50 -40.70
CA LYS A 207 25.73 14.50 -41.32
C LYS A 207 26.39 15.88 -41.41
N LEU A 208 27.11 16.31 -40.37
CA LEU A 208 27.86 17.58 -40.39
C LEU A 208 28.92 17.59 -41.49
N LEU A 209 29.68 16.52 -41.65
CA LEU A 209 30.66 16.41 -42.74
C LEU A 209 29.99 16.44 -44.12
N GLY A 210 28.90 15.68 -44.28
CA GLY A 210 28.14 15.64 -45.53
C GLY A 210 27.61 17.01 -45.94
N THR A 211 26.92 17.70 -45.03
CA THR A 211 26.37 19.04 -45.27
C THR A 211 27.44 20.10 -45.51
N SER A 212 28.56 20.04 -44.77
CA SER A 212 29.71 20.91 -44.99
C SER A 212 30.26 20.73 -46.41
N SER A 213 30.47 19.48 -46.85
CA SER A 213 30.93 19.18 -48.22
C SER A 213 29.96 19.65 -49.31
N HIS A 214 28.65 19.68 -49.04
CA HIS A 214 27.63 20.15 -49.98
C HIS A 214 27.34 21.65 -49.88
N LYS A 215 28.02 22.37 -48.98
CA LYS A 215 27.82 23.80 -48.71
C LYS A 215 26.37 24.15 -48.35
N THR A 216 25.75 23.29 -47.54
CA THR A 216 24.37 23.45 -47.05
C THR A 216 24.34 23.63 -45.53
N GLU A 217 23.20 24.11 -45.02
CA GLU A 217 22.94 24.21 -43.57
C GLU A 217 22.89 22.84 -42.90
N TYR A 218 23.57 22.73 -41.76
CA TYR A 218 23.46 21.61 -40.83
C TYR A 218 22.68 22.04 -39.59
N LYS A 219 21.81 21.14 -39.12
CA LYS A 219 21.07 21.25 -37.86
C LYS A 219 21.14 19.90 -37.14
N PHE A 220 21.50 19.94 -35.86
CA PHE A 220 21.43 18.75 -35.02
C PHE A 220 20.00 18.24 -34.94
N SER A 221 19.81 16.96 -35.24
CA SER A 221 18.48 16.35 -35.34
C SER A 221 18.29 15.12 -34.46
N SER A 222 19.36 14.61 -33.87
CA SER A 222 19.29 13.46 -32.97
C SER A 222 18.89 13.88 -31.56
N THR A 223 18.27 12.98 -30.81
CA THR A 223 18.06 13.13 -29.37
C THR A 223 18.73 11.97 -28.67
N ILE A 224 19.63 12.27 -27.73
CA ILE A 224 20.36 11.26 -26.99
C ILE A 224 19.50 10.80 -25.82
N ARG A 225 18.84 9.64 -25.98
CA ARG A 225 18.06 8.96 -24.93
C ARG A 225 18.90 7.84 -24.33
N LEU A 226 19.11 7.90 -23.01
CA LEU A 226 19.83 6.86 -22.27
C LEU A 226 18.89 5.98 -21.42
N TYR A 227 17.71 6.49 -21.09
CA TYR A 227 16.73 5.75 -20.30
C TYR A 227 15.35 5.78 -20.95
N GLU A 228 14.86 4.61 -21.36
CA GLU A 228 13.57 4.42 -21.99
C GLU A 228 12.50 4.05 -20.94
N GLY A 229 12.04 5.05 -20.19
CA GLY A 229 10.82 4.95 -19.39
C GLY A 229 9.68 5.82 -19.96
N HIS A 230 8.45 5.37 -19.75
CA HIS A 230 7.25 6.07 -20.22
C HIS A 230 6.85 7.14 -19.19
N ASN A 231 6.46 8.33 -19.65
CA ASN A 231 5.76 9.37 -18.86
C ASN A 231 6.40 9.76 -17.51
N PHE A 232 7.64 10.26 -17.53
CA PHE A 232 8.22 10.90 -16.36
C PHE A 232 7.61 12.29 -16.15
N ASP A 233 7.40 12.64 -14.88
CA ASP A 233 7.05 14.01 -14.52
C ASP A 233 8.30 14.88 -14.66
N THR A 234 8.24 15.87 -15.54
CA THR A 234 9.35 16.76 -15.84
C THR A 234 9.11 18.13 -15.21
N ARG A 235 10.17 18.72 -14.67
CA ARG A 235 10.13 20.06 -14.08
C ARG A 235 11.34 20.88 -14.48
N LEU A 236 11.11 22.14 -14.82
CA LEU A 236 12.12 23.12 -15.16
C LEU A 236 13.04 23.34 -13.97
N HIS A 237 14.34 23.19 -14.21
CA HIS A 237 15.38 23.37 -13.22
C HIS A 237 16.10 24.71 -13.38
N SER A 238 16.50 25.04 -14.61
CA SER A 238 17.25 26.27 -14.87
C SER A 238 17.12 26.71 -16.32
N VAL A 239 17.19 28.01 -16.55
CA VAL A 239 17.28 28.61 -17.88
C VAL A 239 18.48 29.54 -17.96
N ARG A 240 19.23 29.44 -19.06
CA ARG A 240 20.34 30.33 -19.41
C ARG A 240 20.11 30.90 -20.79
N VAL A 241 20.30 32.21 -20.94
CA VAL A 241 20.18 32.88 -22.24
C VAL A 241 21.50 33.49 -22.64
N TYR A 242 21.99 33.06 -23.79
CA TYR A 242 23.27 33.46 -24.33
C TYR A 242 23.05 34.25 -25.62
N ALA A 243 23.55 35.48 -25.69
CA ALA A 243 23.61 36.23 -26.93
C ALA A 243 24.90 35.92 -27.68
N LEU A 244 24.80 35.83 -29.01
CA LEU A 244 25.90 35.60 -29.92
C LEU A 244 26.24 36.92 -30.59
N VAL A 245 27.36 37.53 -30.18
CA VAL A 245 27.72 38.89 -30.56
C VAL A 245 29.16 38.96 -31.08
N PRO A 246 29.50 39.97 -31.88
CA PRO A 246 30.91 40.26 -32.18
C PRO A 246 31.68 40.61 -30.88
N PRO A 247 33.00 40.35 -30.82
CA PRO A 247 33.82 40.64 -29.63
C PRO A 247 33.79 42.11 -29.16
N ASP A 248 33.49 43.04 -30.07
CA ASP A 248 33.43 44.48 -29.80
C ASP A 248 32.19 44.90 -28.98
N VAL A 249 31.15 44.05 -28.92
CA VAL A 249 29.91 44.34 -28.19
C VAL A 249 30.12 44.00 -26.70
N LYS A 250 30.19 45.04 -25.87
CA LYS A 250 30.50 44.89 -24.43
C LYS A 250 29.29 44.56 -23.55
N ASN A 251 28.12 45.12 -23.87
CA ASN A 251 26.93 45.00 -23.03
C ASN A 251 25.80 44.35 -23.81
N VAL A 252 25.22 43.29 -23.24
CA VAL A 252 23.98 42.66 -23.71
C VAL A 252 23.01 42.65 -22.55
N MET A 253 21.84 43.29 -22.70
CA MET A 253 20.80 43.28 -21.68
C MET A 253 19.49 42.72 -22.23
N PHE A 254 18.97 41.70 -21.55
CA PHE A 254 17.64 41.16 -21.80
C PHE A 254 16.63 41.78 -20.85
N LYS A 255 15.37 41.93 -21.29
CA LYS A 255 14.27 42.31 -20.40
C LYS A 255 13.91 41.10 -19.52
N THR A 256 14.01 41.24 -18.20
CA THR A 256 13.96 40.09 -17.28
C THR A 256 12.63 39.95 -16.52
N ALA A 257 11.84 41.02 -16.39
CA ALA A 257 10.64 41.03 -15.55
C ALA A 257 9.59 39.99 -15.99
N LYS A 258 9.19 40.01 -17.27
CA LYS A 258 8.25 39.03 -17.84
C LYS A 258 8.83 37.61 -17.89
N ALA A 259 10.16 37.50 -18.00
CA ALA A 259 10.87 36.22 -18.04
C ALA A 259 10.78 35.49 -16.70
N ASN A 260 11.01 36.20 -15.60
CA ASN A 260 10.87 35.62 -14.27
C ASN A 260 9.44 35.12 -14.01
N GLU A 261 8.42 35.89 -14.41
CA GLU A 261 7.02 35.52 -14.23
C GLU A 261 6.61 34.29 -15.05
N LEU A 262 6.98 34.24 -16.33
CA LEU A 262 6.70 33.09 -17.19
C LEU A 262 7.38 31.82 -16.67
N LEU A 263 8.67 31.91 -16.33
CA LEU A 263 9.45 30.75 -15.91
C LEU A 263 9.00 30.21 -14.55
N ALA A 264 8.59 31.08 -13.63
CA ALA A 264 8.00 30.67 -12.35
C ALA A 264 6.61 30.04 -12.51
N SER A 265 5.82 30.46 -13.51
CA SER A 265 4.46 29.96 -13.75
C SER A 265 4.38 28.76 -14.70
N SER A 266 5.47 28.42 -15.40
CA SER A 266 5.51 27.33 -16.40
C SER A 266 6.55 26.25 -16.05
N PRO A 267 6.38 25.51 -14.93
CA PRO A 267 7.37 24.54 -14.48
C PRO A 267 7.45 23.29 -15.37
N ASN A 268 6.41 22.90 -16.10
CA ASN A 268 6.34 21.59 -16.77
C ASN A 268 6.73 21.62 -18.26
N GLY A 269 7.25 22.74 -18.76
CA GLY A 269 7.68 22.86 -20.14
C GLY A 269 7.65 24.28 -20.67
N LEU A 270 8.56 24.58 -21.59
CA LEU A 270 8.64 25.88 -22.25
C LEU A 270 8.26 25.77 -23.72
N ASP A 271 7.37 26.66 -24.14
CA ASP A 271 7.00 26.82 -25.54
C ASP A 271 7.85 27.94 -26.19
N ARG A 272 8.30 27.70 -27.42
CA ARG A 272 9.15 28.63 -28.19
C ARG A 272 8.49 30.00 -28.33
N ARG A 273 7.19 30.05 -28.65
CA ARG A 273 6.46 31.33 -28.86
C ARG A 273 6.38 32.15 -27.58
N ARG A 274 6.19 31.48 -26.43
CA ARG A 274 6.17 32.14 -25.12
C ARG A 274 7.53 32.72 -24.77
N LEU A 275 8.61 31.98 -25.01
CA LEU A 275 9.98 32.46 -24.78
C LEU A 275 10.34 33.67 -25.67
N GLU A 276 9.94 33.64 -26.94
CA GLU A 276 10.18 34.74 -27.89
C GLU A 276 9.51 36.05 -27.42
N THR A 277 8.25 35.96 -27.00
CA THR A 277 7.45 37.10 -26.53
C THR A 277 8.05 37.76 -25.29
N VAL A 278 8.72 36.96 -24.45
CA VAL A 278 9.09 37.35 -23.11
C VAL A 278 10.49 37.95 -23.03
N PHE A 279 11.44 37.47 -23.84
CA PHE A 279 12.78 38.06 -23.92
C PHE A 279 12.83 39.30 -24.82
N ASP A 280 12.00 39.39 -25.88
CA ASP A 280 11.86 40.55 -26.79
C ASP A 280 13.20 41.17 -27.23
N TYR A 281 14.24 40.35 -27.37
CA TYR A 281 15.57 40.77 -27.77
C TYR A 281 15.66 40.71 -29.29
N LYS A 282 16.05 41.80 -29.95
CA LYS A 282 16.02 41.91 -31.43
C LYS A 282 17.37 42.25 -32.06
N GLU A 283 18.38 42.54 -31.24
CA GLU A 283 19.65 43.10 -31.70
C GLU A 283 20.54 42.05 -32.38
N TYR A 284 20.65 40.88 -31.76
CA TYR A 284 21.53 39.79 -32.18
C TYR A 284 20.84 38.41 -32.01
N PRO A 285 21.38 37.35 -32.64
CA PRO A 285 20.98 35.97 -32.36
C PRO A 285 21.19 35.61 -30.89
N TYR A 286 20.29 34.80 -30.34
CA TYR A 286 20.44 34.31 -28.98
C TYR A 286 19.95 32.87 -28.82
N LEU A 287 20.58 32.15 -27.89
CA LEU A 287 20.25 30.78 -27.51
C LEU A 287 19.64 30.77 -26.12
N VAL A 288 18.49 30.09 -25.98
CA VAL A 288 17.91 29.76 -24.68
C VAL A 288 18.20 28.29 -24.42
N VAL A 289 18.92 28.01 -23.33
CA VAL A 289 19.19 26.66 -22.84
C VAL A 289 18.30 26.43 -21.64
N ALA A 290 17.37 25.47 -21.76
CA ALA A 290 16.44 25.07 -20.71
C ALA A 290 16.78 23.66 -20.23
N ASN A 291 17.06 23.54 -18.93
CA ASN A 291 17.32 22.27 -18.28
C ASN A 291 16.08 21.85 -17.48
N TYR A 292 15.69 20.59 -17.62
CA TYR A 292 14.60 19.97 -16.89
C TYR A 292 15.13 18.79 -16.08
N LYS A 293 14.66 18.65 -14.85
CA LYS A 293 14.81 17.41 -14.11
C LYS A 293 13.56 16.55 -14.28
N SER A 294 13.73 15.24 -14.40
CA SER A 294 12.63 14.28 -14.45
C SER A 294 12.67 13.39 -13.22
N LEU A 295 11.50 13.21 -12.61
CA LEU A 295 11.26 12.34 -11.47
C LEU A 295 11.37 10.87 -11.91
N TYR A 296 12.02 10.01 -11.14
CA TYR A 296 11.99 8.56 -11.41
C TYR A 296 10.58 8.00 -11.34
N LYS A 297 10.29 7.03 -12.20
CA LYS A 297 9.00 6.38 -12.24
C LYS A 297 9.18 4.88 -12.41
N THR A 298 8.51 4.16 -11.54
CA THR A 298 8.36 2.72 -11.57
C THR A 298 7.32 2.33 -12.62
N ASP A 299 7.55 1.18 -13.28
CA ASP A 299 6.53 0.56 -14.11
C ASP A 299 5.32 0.20 -13.23
N VAL A 300 4.15 0.77 -13.54
CA VAL A 300 2.89 0.52 -12.81
C VAL A 300 2.46 -0.92 -13.08
N LEU A 301 2.20 -1.68 -12.02
CA LEU A 301 1.82 -3.09 -12.11
C LEU A 301 0.36 -3.27 -11.72
N SER A 302 -0.41 -3.95 -12.55
CA SER A 302 -1.72 -4.47 -12.11
C SER A 302 -1.53 -5.77 -11.33
N GLY A 303 -2.41 -6.03 -10.34
CA GLY A 303 -2.32 -7.22 -9.50
C GLY A 303 -2.28 -8.54 -10.28
N ASN A 304 -2.93 -8.59 -11.46
CA ASN A 304 -3.02 -9.78 -12.29
C ASN A 304 -1.69 -10.10 -13.01
N GLU A 305 -0.95 -9.08 -13.44
CA GLU A 305 0.30 -9.22 -14.19
C GLU A 305 1.46 -9.72 -13.34
N ILE A 306 1.38 -9.56 -12.02
CA ILE A 306 2.46 -9.94 -11.10
C ILE A 306 2.58 -11.46 -11.00
N ASN A 307 3.69 -11.98 -11.48
CA ASN A 307 4.13 -13.36 -11.38
C ASN A 307 5.66 -13.42 -11.19
N THR A 308 6.20 -14.60 -10.87
CA THR A 308 7.63 -14.79 -10.60
C THR A 308 8.50 -14.37 -11.77
N ASP A 309 8.11 -14.66 -13.01
CA ASP A 309 8.87 -14.32 -14.21
C ASP A 309 8.99 -12.80 -14.41
N LEU A 310 7.90 -12.06 -14.20
CA LEU A 310 7.90 -10.60 -14.29
C LEU A 310 8.77 -9.98 -13.20
N ILE A 311 8.69 -10.51 -11.98
CA ILE A 311 9.51 -10.05 -10.85
C ILE A 311 11.00 -10.25 -11.15
N GLU A 312 11.41 -11.40 -11.66
CA GLU A 312 12.81 -11.66 -12.01
C GLU A 312 13.27 -10.81 -13.21
N LYS A 313 12.43 -10.62 -14.23
CA LYS A 313 12.72 -9.69 -15.34
C LYS A 313 12.91 -8.25 -14.83
N ARG A 314 12.07 -7.80 -13.91
CA ARG A 314 12.18 -6.46 -13.29
C ARG A 314 13.47 -6.34 -12.49
N LYS A 315 13.82 -7.36 -11.70
CA LYS A 315 15.09 -7.43 -10.96
C LYS A 315 16.31 -7.36 -11.87
N GLN A 316 16.31 -8.10 -12.98
CA GLN A 316 17.40 -8.03 -13.95
C GLN A 316 17.48 -6.65 -14.62
N LYS A 317 16.34 -6.08 -15.02
CA LYS A 317 16.26 -4.73 -15.61
C LYS A 317 16.85 -3.68 -14.67
N ILE A 318 16.49 -3.70 -13.38
CA ILE A 318 16.98 -2.70 -12.44
C ILE A 318 18.45 -2.91 -12.06
N ASN A 319 18.93 -4.15 -11.96
CA ASN A 319 20.35 -4.44 -11.76
C ASN A 319 21.19 -3.91 -12.93
N ASN A 320 20.80 -4.24 -14.17
CA ASN A 320 21.50 -3.76 -15.36
C ASN A 320 21.46 -2.22 -15.45
N ALA A 321 20.34 -1.59 -15.06
CA ALA A 321 20.23 -0.14 -15.03
C ALA A 321 21.14 0.49 -13.96
N HIS A 322 21.25 -0.12 -12.78
CA HIS A 322 22.16 0.33 -11.73
C HIS A 322 23.63 0.14 -12.10
N ASP A 323 24.01 -1.02 -12.62
CA ASP A 323 25.36 -1.33 -13.10
C ASP A 323 25.80 -0.36 -14.23
N ALA A 324 24.85 0.06 -15.07
CA ALA A 324 25.07 1.05 -16.12
C ALA A 324 25.04 2.51 -15.61
N GLY A 325 24.86 2.73 -14.31
CA GLY A 325 24.76 4.07 -13.71
C GLY A 325 23.50 4.85 -14.12
N LEU A 326 22.45 4.15 -14.58
CA LEU A 326 21.20 4.74 -15.05
C LEU A 326 20.21 5.06 -13.92
N VAL A 327 20.43 4.49 -12.75
CA VAL A 327 19.61 4.65 -11.54
C VAL A 327 20.55 4.86 -10.36
N ASN A 328 20.22 5.81 -9.48
CA ASN A 328 21.00 6.08 -8.28
C ASN A 328 20.82 5.00 -7.20
N ASP A 329 21.75 4.96 -6.25
CA ASP A 329 21.80 3.92 -5.21
C ASP A 329 20.54 3.88 -4.35
N GLU A 330 19.97 5.03 -4.00
CA GLU A 330 18.78 5.08 -3.17
C GLU A 330 17.55 4.52 -3.90
N THR A 331 17.35 4.90 -5.15
CA THR A 331 16.24 4.39 -5.97
C THR A 331 16.41 2.89 -6.25
N TYR A 332 17.63 2.45 -6.54
CA TYR A 332 17.95 1.04 -6.68
C TYR A 332 17.58 0.26 -5.41
N LYS A 333 17.98 0.76 -4.23
CA LYS A 333 17.67 0.13 -2.95
C LYS A 333 16.16 0.03 -2.72
N GLN A 334 15.40 1.09 -3.01
CA GLN A 334 13.94 1.08 -2.88
C GLN A 334 13.28 0.11 -3.87
N GLU A 335 13.74 0.03 -5.12
CA GLU A 335 13.27 -0.99 -6.08
C GLU A 335 13.53 -2.40 -5.58
N MET A 336 14.69 -2.67 -5.01
CA MET A 336 15.02 -4.00 -4.50
C MET A 336 14.11 -4.41 -3.33
N TYR A 337 13.79 -3.49 -2.41
CA TYR A 337 12.78 -3.74 -1.38
C TYR A 337 11.37 -3.90 -1.94
N PHE A 338 11.03 -3.16 -2.98
CA PHE A 338 9.73 -3.31 -3.63
C PHE A 338 9.62 -4.64 -4.37
N ILE A 339 10.70 -5.11 -5.00
CA ILE A 339 10.79 -6.45 -5.61
C ILE A 339 10.59 -7.55 -4.56
N GLU A 340 11.21 -7.43 -3.39
CA GLU A 340 10.98 -8.36 -2.26
C GLU A 340 9.50 -8.36 -1.84
N PHE A 341 8.90 -7.18 -1.76
CA PHE A 341 7.48 -7.03 -1.46
C PHE A 341 6.57 -7.67 -2.52
N LEU A 342 6.90 -7.53 -3.80
CA LEU A 342 6.18 -8.19 -4.91
C LEU A 342 6.29 -9.72 -4.82
N ARG A 343 7.41 -10.27 -4.34
CA ARG A 343 7.54 -11.71 -4.09
C ARG A 343 6.59 -12.19 -3.00
N SER A 344 6.51 -11.47 -1.87
CA SER A 344 5.54 -11.76 -0.81
C SER A 344 4.09 -11.72 -1.33
N PHE A 345 3.77 -10.79 -2.22
CA PHE A 345 2.45 -10.74 -2.88
C PHE A 345 2.23 -11.92 -3.85
N ALA A 346 3.25 -12.35 -4.58
CA ALA A 346 3.17 -13.52 -5.44
C ALA A 346 2.92 -14.81 -4.64
N ASP A 347 3.55 -14.97 -3.48
CA ASP A 347 3.31 -16.09 -2.56
C ASP A 347 1.86 -16.11 -2.06
N LEU A 348 1.31 -14.94 -1.72
CA LEU A 348 -0.11 -14.79 -1.37
C LEU A 348 -1.02 -15.21 -2.54
N LYS A 349 -0.73 -14.77 -3.77
CA LYS A 349 -1.49 -15.19 -4.96
C LYS A 349 -1.42 -16.70 -5.18
N GLN A 350 -0.27 -17.31 -4.95
CA GLN A 350 -0.11 -18.75 -5.07
C GLN A 350 -0.99 -19.49 -4.04
N SER A 351 -0.98 -19.07 -2.77
CA SER A 351 -1.86 -19.64 -1.74
C SER A 351 -3.35 -19.45 -2.05
N LEU A 352 -3.73 -18.29 -2.60
CA LEU A 352 -5.10 -18.04 -3.07
C LEU A 352 -5.51 -19.00 -4.19
N ASN A 353 -4.62 -19.28 -5.14
CA ASN A 353 -4.88 -20.25 -6.21
C ASN A 353 -5.01 -21.67 -5.67
N TYR A 354 -4.14 -22.08 -4.75
CA TYR A 354 -4.26 -23.40 -4.09
C TYR A 354 -5.56 -23.54 -3.32
N TYR A 355 -5.97 -22.52 -2.56
CA TYR A 355 -7.25 -22.51 -1.87
C TYR A 355 -8.42 -22.64 -2.84
N LYS A 356 -8.44 -21.86 -3.94
CA LYS A 356 -9.52 -21.95 -4.95
C LYS A 356 -9.63 -23.34 -5.60
N LEU A 357 -8.50 -24.04 -5.78
CA LEU A 357 -8.48 -25.41 -6.28
C LEU A 357 -9.02 -26.40 -5.24
N ASN A 358 -8.60 -26.27 -3.98
CA ASN A 358 -8.99 -27.18 -2.90
C ASN A 358 -10.44 -26.98 -2.42
N TYR A 359 -10.94 -25.74 -2.46
CA TYR A 359 -12.30 -25.40 -2.07
C TYR A 359 -13.32 -26.18 -2.90
N LYS A 360 -13.04 -26.42 -4.19
CA LYS A 360 -13.88 -27.26 -5.07
C LYS A 360 -13.94 -28.73 -4.67
N ASN A 361 -12.92 -29.23 -3.96
CA ASN A 361 -12.80 -30.62 -3.53
C ASN A 361 -13.40 -30.85 -2.12
N ASN A 362 -13.91 -29.80 -1.47
CA ASN A 362 -14.70 -29.81 -0.23
C ASN A 362 -14.12 -30.59 0.97
N THR A 363 -12.80 -30.64 1.12
CA THR A 363 -12.14 -31.27 2.28
C THR A 363 -11.84 -30.23 3.36
N SER A 364 -12.53 -30.30 4.51
CA SER A 364 -12.44 -29.29 5.58
C SER A 364 -11.02 -29.07 6.12
N GLU A 365 -10.23 -30.13 6.32
CA GLU A 365 -8.85 -30.01 6.84
C GLU A 365 -7.90 -29.36 5.82
N ILE A 366 -8.04 -29.68 4.53
CA ILE A 366 -7.23 -29.09 3.47
C ILE A 366 -7.61 -27.61 3.27
N ASN A 367 -8.89 -27.29 3.39
CA ASN A 367 -9.41 -25.93 3.30
C ASN A 367 -8.89 -25.05 4.44
N SER A 368 -8.94 -25.52 5.70
CA SER A 368 -8.41 -24.77 6.84
C SER A 368 -6.89 -24.56 6.74
N LYS A 369 -6.12 -25.57 6.31
CA LYS A 369 -4.67 -25.43 6.07
C LYS A 369 -4.34 -24.43 4.97
N SER A 370 -5.09 -24.44 3.87
CA SER A 370 -4.89 -23.48 2.77
C SER A 370 -5.31 -22.05 3.15
N LEU A 371 -6.40 -21.87 3.90
CA LEU A 371 -6.77 -20.58 4.50
C LEU A 371 -5.70 -20.07 5.47
N PHE A 372 -5.13 -20.95 6.29
CA PHE A 372 -4.05 -20.56 7.20
C PHE A 372 -2.79 -20.08 6.46
N SER A 373 -2.44 -20.72 5.34
CA SER A 373 -1.34 -20.23 4.48
C SER A 373 -1.64 -18.83 3.91
N ILE A 374 -2.90 -18.56 3.54
CA ILE A 374 -3.33 -17.22 3.09
C ILE A 374 -3.19 -16.20 4.22
N ILE A 375 -3.60 -16.56 5.44
CA ILE A 375 -3.45 -15.72 6.65
C ILE A 375 -1.98 -15.36 6.88
N GLN A 376 -1.08 -16.35 6.83
CA GLN A 376 0.36 -16.14 7.01
C GLN A 376 0.92 -15.19 5.94
N ASN A 377 0.64 -15.47 4.66
CA ASN A 377 1.18 -14.68 3.55
C ASN A 377 0.61 -13.25 3.53
N TYR A 378 -0.67 -13.07 3.83
CA TYR A 378 -1.27 -11.74 3.90
C TYR A 378 -0.76 -10.94 5.10
N LYS A 379 -0.59 -11.59 6.27
CA LYS A 379 0.04 -10.96 7.44
C LYS A 379 1.48 -10.54 7.12
N ALA A 380 2.27 -11.40 6.49
CA ALA A 380 3.64 -11.11 6.08
C ALA A 380 3.70 -9.89 5.15
N LEU A 381 2.82 -9.84 4.14
CA LEU A 381 2.70 -8.71 3.22
C LEU A 381 2.39 -7.40 3.97
N LYS A 382 1.34 -7.36 4.81
CA LYS A 382 0.96 -6.15 5.57
C LYS A 382 2.05 -5.74 6.57
N THR A 383 2.74 -6.71 7.17
CA THR A 383 3.85 -6.44 8.09
C THR A 383 5.02 -5.82 7.36
N LEU A 384 5.40 -6.37 6.19
CA LEU A 384 6.48 -5.84 5.37
C LEU A 384 6.17 -4.40 4.93
N GLN A 385 4.93 -4.11 4.49
CA GLN A 385 4.50 -2.75 4.18
C GLN A 385 4.70 -1.81 5.38
N ARG A 386 4.18 -2.18 6.57
CA ARG A 386 4.30 -1.36 7.79
C ARG A 386 5.75 -1.13 8.21
N VAL A 387 6.62 -2.14 8.07
CA VAL A 387 8.05 -2.01 8.34
C VAL A 387 8.67 -0.98 7.40
N ARG A 388 8.37 -1.05 6.09
CA ARG A 388 8.87 -0.10 5.10
C ARG A 388 8.34 1.32 5.34
N ASP A 389 7.06 1.47 5.68
CA ASP A 389 6.46 2.76 6.04
C ASP A 389 7.18 3.41 7.23
N ARG A 390 7.57 2.62 8.25
CA ARG A 390 8.29 3.11 9.43
C ARG A 390 9.76 3.41 9.13
N GLU A 391 10.45 2.49 8.45
CA GLU A 391 11.88 2.62 8.11
C GLU A 391 12.13 3.83 7.19
N PHE A 392 11.23 4.07 6.23
CA PHE A 392 11.36 5.10 5.20
C PHE A 392 10.41 6.28 5.38
N ALA A 393 9.96 6.54 6.61
CA ALA A 393 9.03 7.63 6.93
C ALA A 393 9.56 9.03 6.50
N ARG A 394 10.88 9.23 6.49
CA ARG A 394 11.54 10.50 6.12
C ARG A 394 12.20 10.47 4.74
N ASN A 395 12.13 9.36 4.02
CA ASN A 395 12.79 9.19 2.74
C ASN A 395 11.89 9.68 1.61
N THR A 396 12.33 10.68 0.84
CA THR A 396 11.51 11.33 -0.19
C THR A 396 11.21 10.41 -1.36
N THR A 397 12.19 9.62 -1.81
CA THR A 397 12.02 8.60 -2.86
C THR A 397 10.92 7.60 -2.49
N TYR A 398 10.93 7.08 -1.26
CA TYR A 398 9.88 6.19 -0.79
C TYR A 398 8.52 6.88 -0.72
N GLN A 399 8.43 8.05 -0.08
CA GLN A 399 7.15 8.74 0.12
C GLN A 399 6.49 9.18 -1.19
N ASN A 400 7.28 9.66 -2.15
CA ASN A 400 6.78 10.27 -3.38
C ASN A 400 6.56 9.25 -4.50
N ILE A 401 7.29 8.12 -4.50
CA ILE A 401 7.25 7.15 -5.59
C ILE A 401 6.74 5.80 -5.12
N PHE A 402 7.41 5.17 -4.15
CA PHE A 402 7.15 3.76 -3.84
C PHE A 402 5.92 3.54 -2.95
N ARG A 403 5.63 4.45 -2.02
CA ARG A 403 4.54 4.28 -1.04
C ARG A 403 3.18 4.04 -1.71
N SER A 404 2.88 4.76 -2.78
CA SER A 404 1.66 4.54 -3.57
C SER A 404 1.64 3.17 -4.24
N GLU A 405 2.78 2.67 -4.72
CA GLU A 405 2.87 1.33 -5.30
C GLU A 405 2.62 0.24 -4.27
N TYR A 406 3.23 0.33 -3.08
CA TYR A 406 2.95 -0.59 -1.97
C TYR A 406 1.45 -0.62 -1.66
N ASN A 407 0.81 0.55 -1.55
CA ASN A 407 -0.63 0.66 -1.31
C ASN A 407 -1.46 0.01 -2.43
N THR A 408 -1.10 0.24 -3.69
CA THR A 408 -1.78 -0.35 -4.85
C THR A 408 -1.75 -1.88 -4.80
N ILE A 409 -0.60 -2.48 -4.48
CA ILE A 409 -0.49 -3.94 -4.38
C ILE A 409 -1.28 -4.50 -3.19
N VAL A 410 -1.26 -3.81 -2.04
CA VAL A 410 -2.08 -4.22 -0.88
C VAL A 410 -3.56 -4.13 -1.18
N ASN A 411 -4.00 -3.06 -1.86
CA ASN A 411 -5.40 -2.92 -2.27
C ASN A 411 -5.81 -4.05 -3.22
N ASN A 412 -4.93 -4.45 -4.15
CA ASN A 412 -5.16 -5.61 -5.01
C ASN A 412 -5.28 -6.92 -4.19
N ALA A 413 -4.43 -7.11 -3.17
CA ALA A 413 -4.53 -8.24 -2.26
C ALA A 413 -5.87 -8.27 -1.50
N GLU A 414 -6.30 -7.11 -0.99
CA GLU A 414 -7.57 -6.96 -0.28
C GLU A 414 -8.77 -7.27 -1.18
N ILE A 415 -8.74 -6.83 -2.44
CA ILE A 415 -9.77 -7.18 -3.45
C ILE A 415 -9.83 -8.70 -3.67
N TYR A 416 -8.70 -9.39 -3.73
CA TYR A 416 -8.71 -10.85 -3.87
C TYR A 416 -9.25 -11.56 -2.64
N LEU A 417 -9.01 -11.01 -1.44
CA LEU A 417 -9.51 -11.55 -0.19
C LEU A 417 -11.01 -11.26 0.02
N ASP A 418 -11.58 -10.27 -0.67
CA ASP A 418 -13.01 -10.02 -0.67
C ASP A 418 -13.80 -10.95 -1.61
N GLY A 419 -13.14 -11.93 -2.23
CA GLY A 419 -13.76 -12.87 -3.19
C GLY A 419 -14.78 -13.82 -2.58
N ASP A 420 -14.65 -14.20 -1.30
CA ASP A 420 -15.64 -15.02 -0.57
C ASP A 420 -15.59 -14.77 0.95
N HIS A 421 -16.56 -15.35 1.67
CA HIS A 421 -16.72 -15.14 3.11
C HIS A 421 -15.54 -15.64 3.96
N ASN A 422 -14.93 -16.78 3.61
CA ASN A 422 -13.80 -17.33 4.37
C ASN A 422 -12.52 -16.49 4.16
N LEU A 423 -12.31 -16.02 2.93
CA LEU A 423 -11.20 -15.12 2.60
C LEU A 423 -11.38 -13.75 3.29
N LYS A 424 -12.61 -13.23 3.32
CA LYS A 424 -12.94 -11.98 4.00
C LYS A 424 -12.71 -12.10 5.51
N ASN A 425 -13.13 -13.21 6.12
CA ASN A 425 -12.87 -13.48 7.53
C ASN A 425 -11.37 -13.63 7.80
N SER A 426 -10.61 -14.24 6.89
CA SER A 426 -9.15 -14.34 6.98
C SER A 426 -8.48 -12.96 6.94
N LYS A 427 -8.98 -12.05 6.08
CA LYS A 427 -8.55 -10.64 6.05
C LYS A 427 -8.82 -9.95 7.38
N ASP A 428 -10.04 -10.04 7.90
CA ASP A 428 -10.45 -9.40 9.15
C ASP A 428 -9.68 -9.95 10.35
N LEU A 429 -9.40 -11.26 10.38
CA LEU A 429 -8.55 -11.91 11.36
C LEU A 429 -7.13 -11.32 11.32
N VAL A 430 -6.49 -11.23 10.15
CA VAL A 430 -5.14 -10.65 10.02
C VAL A 430 -5.10 -9.20 10.48
N LEU A 431 -6.07 -8.38 10.06
CA LEU A 431 -6.15 -6.98 10.50
C LEU A 431 -6.30 -6.87 12.02
N THR A 432 -7.09 -7.76 12.63
CA THR A 432 -7.27 -7.83 14.08
C THR A 432 -5.98 -8.24 14.80
N LEU A 433 -5.24 -9.24 14.30
CA LEU A 433 -3.94 -9.63 14.86
C LEU A 433 -2.94 -8.47 14.83
N LEU A 434 -2.91 -7.75 13.71
CA LEU A 434 -2.07 -6.60 13.50
C LEU A 434 -2.44 -5.41 14.39
N GLU A 435 -3.68 -5.29 14.84
CA GLU A 435 -4.10 -4.33 15.88
C GLU A 435 -3.66 -4.79 17.27
N LEU A 436 -3.91 -6.06 17.62
CA LEU A 436 -3.53 -6.66 18.91
C LEU A 436 -2.02 -6.61 19.18
N GLU A 437 -1.20 -6.70 18.14
CA GLU A 437 0.26 -6.55 18.25
C GLU A 437 0.71 -5.11 18.59
N ASN A 438 -0.09 -4.08 18.26
CA ASN A 438 0.24 -2.68 18.52
C ASN A 438 -0.54 -2.07 19.70
N ASP A 439 -1.64 -2.70 20.14
CA ASP A 439 -2.48 -2.19 21.22
C ASP A 439 -1.79 -2.34 22.59
N ASN A 440 -1.80 -1.28 23.39
CA ASN A 440 -1.44 -1.36 24.80
C ASN A 440 -2.52 -2.14 25.55
N LYS A 441 -2.14 -3.27 26.17
CA LYS A 441 -3.05 -4.17 26.93
C LYS A 441 -3.96 -3.46 27.94
N ASN A 442 -3.59 -2.27 28.41
CA ASN A 442 -4.30 -1.49 29.43
C ASN A 442 -5.54 -0.72 28.92
N GLN A 443 -5.84 -0.69 27.60
CA GLN A 443 -6.99 0.05 27.05
C GLN A 443 -8.12 -0.83 26.48
N MET A 444 -8.05 -2.15 26.64
CA MET A 444 -8.96 -3.07 25.97
C MET A 444 -10.17 -3.45 26.85
N ASN A 445 -11.31 -2.78 26.63
CA ASN A 445 -12.57 -3.03 27.36
C ASN A 445 -13.30 -4.32 26.90
N ALA A 446 -14.29 -4.77 27.67
CA ALA A 446 -15.05 -5.99 27.38
C ALA A 446 -15.72 -6.03 26.00
N ALA A 447 -16.26 -4.91 25.53
CA ALA A 447 -16.91 -4.83 24.21
C ALA A 447 -15.91 -5.02 23.06
N ARG A 448 -14.73 -4.41 23.16
CA ARG A 448 -13.66 -4.54 22.15
C ARG A 448 -13.06 -5.94 22.14
N ARG A 449 -12.89 -6.58 23.30
CA ARG A 449 -12.46 -7.99 23.38
C ARG A 449 -13.46 -8.93 22.70
N GLU A 450 -14.75 -8.72 22.92
CA GLU A 450 -15.81 -9.51 22.30
C GLU A 450 -15.81 -9.37 20.77
N LEU A 451 -15.59 -8.15 20.26
CA LEU A 451 -15.44 -7.89 18.83
C LEU A 451 -14.21 -8.63 18.26
N TYR A 452 -13.07 -8.60 18.96
CA TYR A 452 -11.87 -9.32 18.54
C TYR A 452 -12.04 -10.83 18.59
N LEU A 453 -12.65 -11.38 19.63
CA LEU A 453 -13.00 -12.81 19.70
C LEU A 453 -13.93 -13.21 18.54
N THR A 454 -14.90 -12.36 18.19
CA THR A 454 -15.79 -12.59 17.05
C THR A 454 -15.01 -12.71 15.74
N LYS A 455 -14.02 -11.84 15.52
CA LYS A 455 -13.18 -11.86 14.30
C LYS A 455 -12.14 -12.98 14.30
N LEU A 456 -11.59 -13.36 15.45
CA LEU A 456 -10.60 -14.44 15.53
C LEU A 456 -11.24 -15.82 15.40
N HIS A 457 -12.46 -16.00 15.92
CA HIS A 457 -13.24 -17.24 15.78
C HIS A 457 -14.08 -17.31 14.50
N SER A 458 -14.01 -16.32 13.61
CA SER A 458 -14.76 -16.32 12.34
C SER A 458 -14.11 -17.18 11.25
N VAL A 459 -12.88 -17.64 11.46
CA VAL A 459 -12.13 -18.49 10.54
C VAL A 459 -11.92 -19.86 11.16
N ASP A 460 -12.20 -20.91 10.39
CA ASP A 460 -11.86 -22.27 10.76
C ASP A 460 -10.34 -22.49 10.65
N LEU A 461 -9.66 -22.42 11.79
CA LEU A 461 -8.23 -22.68 11.88
C LEU A 461 -7.94 -24.20 11.85
N PRO A 462 -6.75 -24.60 11.36
CA PRO A 462 -6.30 -25.99 11.46
C PRO A 462 -6.29 -26.52 12.90
N GLY A 463 -6.21 -27.84 13.05
CA GLY A 463 -6.14 -28.48 14.36
C GLY A 463 -5.00 -27.96 15.25
N LYS A 464 -5.16 -28.09 16.57
CA LYS A 464 -4.24 -27.55 17.58
C LYS A 464 -2.77 -27.99 17.37
N ASP A 465 -2.55 -29.24 16.98
CA ASP A 465 -1.20 -29.77 16.72
C ASP A 465 -0.51 -29.05 15.56
N PHE A 466 -1.27 -28.70 14.52
CA PHE A 466 -0.74 -27.94 13.38
C PHE A 466 -0.44 -26.49 13.78
N LEU A 467 -1.34 -25.85 14.52
CA LEU A 467 -1.13 -24.48 15.00
C LEU A 467 0.10 -24.39 15.91
N ALA A 468 0.27 -25.35 16.83
CA ALA A 468 1.41 -25.42 17.73
C ALA A 468 2.75 -25.63 17.01
N ALA A 469 2.74 -26.20 15.80
CA ALA A 469 3.93 -26.38 14.98
C ALA A 469 4.36 -25.11 14.22
N THR A 470 3.59 -24.01 14.30
CA THR A 470 3.86 -22.76 13.56
C THR A 470 3.91 -21.56 14.50
N ILE A 471 4.82 -20.62 14.25
CA ILE A 471 4.98 -19.41 15.07
C ILE A 471 3.70 -18.56 15.05
N GLU A 472 3.08 -18.39 13.87
CA GLU A 472 1.82 -17.66 13.76
C GLU A 472 0.66 -18.37 14.46
N GLY A 473 0.59 -19.70 14.39
CA GLY A 473 -0.46 -20.47 15.03
C GLY A 473 -0.38 -20.41 16.56
N GLU A 474 0.83 -20.49 17.11
CA GLU A 474 1.07 -20.27 18.54
C GLU A 474 0.68 -18.84 18.97
N ALA A 475 1.06 -17.82 18.18
CA ALA A 475 0.71 -16.44 18.47
C ALA A 475 -0.81 -16.20 18.49
N ILE A 476 -1.54 -16.74 17.51
CA ILE A 476 -3.02 -16.65 17.45
C ILE A 476 -3.63 -17.34 18.66
N THR A 477 -3.17 -18.54 18.99
CA THR A 477 -3.67 -19.33 20.13
C THR A 477 -3.44 -18.59 21.45
N ARG A 478 -2.28 -17.95 21.61
CA ARG A 478 -1.97 -17.11 22.77
C ARG A 478 -2.90 -15.90 22.87
N TYR A 479 -3.12 -15.17 21.77
CA TYR A 479 -4.03 -14.03 21.77
C TYR A 479 -5.47 -14.44 22.10
N LEU A 480 -5.97 -15.54 21.52
CA LEU A 480 -7.27 -16.10 21.85
C LEU A 480 -7.38 -16.42 23.35
N THR A 481 -6.39 -17.14 23.90
CA THR A 481 -6.37 -17.53 25.32
C THR A 481 -6.38 -16.31 26.25
N ASP A 482 -5.55 -15.30 25.96
CA ASP A 482 -5.47 -14.07 26.75
C ASP A 482 -6.78 -13.28 26.69
N LEU A 483 -7.37 -13.14 25.51
CA LEU A 483 -8.65 -12.44 25.31
C LEU A 483 -9.80 -13.15 26.02
N GLU A 484 -9.90 -14.47 25.87
CA GLU A 484 -10.96 -15.27 26.50
C GLU A 484 -10.85 -15.25 28.02
N ARG A 485 -9.63 -15.36 28.57
CA ARG A 485 -9.40 -15.28 30.01
C ARG A 485 -9.82 -13.91 30.56
N ALA A 486 -9.39 -12.83 29.91
CA ALA A 486 -9.77 -11.48 30.33
C ALA A 486 -11.28 -11.26 30.24
N GLN A 487 -11.93 -11.76 29.19
CA GLN A 487 -13.38 -11.67 29.02
C GLN A 487 -14.13 -12.46 30.08
N TYR A 488 -13.67 -13.67 30.39
CA TYR A 488 -14.22 -14.52 31.43
C TYR A 488 -14.16 -13.84 32.81
N THR A 489 -12.97 -13.39 33.21
CA THR A 489 -12.73 -12.79 34.54
C THR A 489 -13.53 -11.51 34.73
N GLU A 490 -13.60 -10.63 33.73
CA GLU A 490 -14.30 -9.34 33.89
C GLU A 490 -15.83 -9.49 33.82
N VAL A 491 -16.35 -10.33 32.91
CA VAL A 491 -17.78 -10.35 32.58
C VAL A 491 -18.54 -11.51 33.23
N PHE A 492 -17.93 -12.71 33.31
CA PHE A 492 -18.66 -13.94 33.64
C PHE A 492 -18.34 -14.49 35.04
N GLU A 493 -17.10 -14.35 35.53
CA GLU A 493 -16.64 -14.99 36.76
C GLU A 493 -17.51 -14.64 37.97
N LYS A 494 -17.82 -13.35 38.16
CA LYS A 494 -18.66 -12.89 39.28
C LYS A 494 -20.08 -13.43 39.22
N GLU A 495 -20.67 -13.50 38.02
CA GLU A 495 -22.04 -14.01 37.84
C GLU A 495 -22.10 -15.52 38.03
N ILE A 496 -21.09 -16.26 37.57
CA ILE A 496 -20.96 -17.69 37.80
C ILE A 496 -20.82 -17.99 39.30
N ASN A 497 -19.94 -17.27 40.01
CA ASN A 497 -19.75 -17.46 41.45
C ASN A 497 -21.04 -17.10 42.21
N ARG A 498 -21.72 -16.03 41.83
CA ARG A 498 -23.05 -15.70 42.39
C ARG A 498 -24.05 -16.83 42.16
N LEU A 499 -24.10 -17.43 40.96
CA LEU A 499 -25.01 -18.54 40.67
C LEU A 499 -24.68 -19.78 41.51
N LYS A 500 -23.40 -20.02 41.81
CA LYS A 500 -22.97 -21.10 42.71
C LYS A 500 -23.42 -20.86 44.15
N ASP A 501 -23.43 -19.62 44.64
CA ASP A 501 -23.72 -19.34 46.05
C ASP A 501 -25.21 -19.18 46.36
N ILE A 502 -26.03 -18.80 45.38
CA ILE A 502 -27.48 -18.64 45.59
C ILE A 502 -28.20 -19.99 45.74
N PRO A 503 -29.29 -20.06 46.55
CA PRO A 503 -30.16 -21.21 46.57
C PRO A 503 -30.83 -21.39 45.21
N ALA A 504 -31.09 -22.64 44.80
CA ALA A 504 -31.77 -22.93 43.54
C ALA A 504 -33.26 -23.12 43.79
N ASN A 505 -34.07 -22.10 43.46
CA ASN A 505 -35.53 -22.11 43.58
C ASN A 505 -36.18 -21.29 42.44
N ASP A 506 -37.50 -21.12 42.51
CA ASP A 506 -38.28 -20.43 41.47
C ASP A 506 -37.93 -18.93 41.38
N GLU A 507 -37.56 -18.29 42.50
CA GLU A 507 -37.19 -16.87 42.56
C GLU A 507 -35.83 -16.59 41.90
N THR A 508 -34.92 -17.55 41.95
CA THR A 508 -33.56 -17.42 41.40
C THR A 508 -33.43 -17.96 39.97
N LEU A 509 -34.44 -18.66 39.46
CA LEU A 509 -34.45 -19.20 38.10
C LEU A 509 -34.20 -18.14 36.99
N PRO A 510 -34.71 -16.89 37.08
CA PRO A 510 -34.40 -15.85 36.10
C PRO A 510 -32.90 -15.52 36.00
N GLN A 511 -32.14 -15.65 37.09
CA GLN A 511 -30.70 -15.36 37.11
C GLN A 511 -29.93 -16.43 36.32
N ARG A 512 -30.36 -17.70 36.41
CA ARG A 512 -29.88 -18.82 35.60
C ARG A 512 -30.16 -18.57 34.11
N ILE A 513 -31.39 -18.16 33.77
CA ILE A 513 -31.81 -17.90 32.37
C ILE A 513 -30.98 -16.76 31.77
N ASN A 514 -30.86 -15.63 32.48
CA ASN A 514 -30.07 -14.49 32.02
C ASN A 514 -28.60 -14.84 31.76
N LEU A 515 -27.98 -15.67 32.62
CA LEU A 515 -26.61 -16.10 32.42
C LEU A 515 -26.47 -17.03 31.21
N ALA A 516 -27.45 -17.90 30.96
CA ALA A 516 -27.48 -18.75 29.77
C ALA A 516 -27.60 -17.95 28.47
N GLU A 517 -28.45 -16.91 28.46
CA GLU A 517 -28.58 -15.98 27.33
C GLU A 517 -27.30 -15.17 27.08
N LYS A 518 -26.64 -14.69 28.14
CA LYS A 518 -25.33 -14.03 28.01
C LYS A 518 -24.27 -14.97 27.42
N ALA A 519 -24.25 -16.23 27.85
CA ALA A 519 -23.31 -17.22 27.34
C ALA A 519 -23.57 -17.58 25.86
N SER A 520 -24.83 -17.64 25.43
CA SER A 520 -25.14 -17.91 24.03
C SER A 520 -24.74 -16.74 23.10
N ALA A 521 -24.82 -15.50 23.59
CA ALA A 521 -24.46 -14.30 22.86
C ALA A 521 -22.95 -14.09 22.68
N THR A 522 -22.12 -14.44 23.68
CA THR A 522 -20.64 -14.28 23.59
C THR A 522 -20.01 -15.29 22.63
N LYS A 523 -18.91 -14.93 21.97
CA LYS A 523 -18.03 -15.78 21.16
C LYS A 523 -16.84 -16.34 21.96
N CYS A 524 -16.71 -16.01 23.23
CA CYS A 524 -15.72 -16.59 24.13
C CYS A 524 -16.05 -18.07 24.43
N TYR A 525 -15.21 -19.00 23.98
CA TYR A 525 -15.45 -20.44 24.18
C TYR A 525 -15.23 -20.85 25.63
N LEU A 526 -14.16 -20.38 26.27
CA LEU A 526 -13.92 -20.57 27.70
C LEU A 526 -15.10 -20.11 28.57
N CYS A 527 -15.70 -18.98 28.21
CA CYS A 527 -16.85 -18.42 28.93
C CYS A 527 -18.08 -19.33 28.81
N ARG A 528 -18.38 -19.81 27.60
CA ARG A 528 -19.49 -20.73 27.34
C ARG A 528 -19.34 -22.05 28.10
N GLU A 529 -18.15 -22.64 28.10
CA GLU A 529 -17.90 -23.91 28.78
C GLU A 529 -18.06 -23.77 30.30
N ASN A 530 -17.48 -22.72 30.89
CA ASN A 530 -17.58 -22.48 32.33
C ASN A 530 -19.02 -22.13 32.77
N VAL A 531 -19.75 -21.33 31.97
CA VAL A 531 -21.17 -21.08 32.24
C VAL A 531 -21.97 -22.38 32.13
N LYS A 532 -21.76 -23.18 31.08
CA LYS A 532 -22.46 -24.46 30.91
C LYS A 532 -22.27 -25.38 32.12
N SER A 533 -21.05 -25.49 32.63
CA SER A 533 -20.76 -26.27 33.85
C SER A 533 -21.52 -25.71 35.07
N ALA A 534 -21.55 -24.39 35.24
CA ALA A 534 -22.28 -23.74 36.33
C ALA A 534 -23.81 -23.94 36.22
N LEU A 535 -24.37 -23.88 35.00
CA LEU A 535 -25.79 -24.12 34.74
C LEU A 535 -26.19 -25.56 35.09
N VAL A 536 -25.38 -26.55 34.68
CA VAL A 536 -25.62 -27.97 35.02
C VAL A 536 -25.63 -28.18 36.54
N SER A 537 -24.71 -27.53 37.26
CA SER A 537 -24.69 -27.60 38.73
C SER A 537 -25.93 -26.97 39.37
N TYR A 538 -26.36 -25.80 38.87
CA TYR A 538 -27.59 -25.15 39.33
C TYR A 538 -28.83 -26.01 39.07
N ASP A 539 -28.96 -26.54 37.85
CA ASP A 539 -30.10 -27.34 37.42
C ASP A 539 -30.25 -28.61 38.30
N GLY A 540 -29.14 -29.25 38.68
CA GLY A 540 -29.17 -30.38 39.63
C GLY A 540 -29.67 -29.98 41.03
N ARG A 541 -29.28 -28.80 41.54
CA ARG A 541 -29.81 -28.31 42.83
C ARG A 541 -31.28 -27.92 42.74
N TYR A 542 -31.71 -27.34 41.61
CA TYR A 542 -33.09 -26.98 41.36
C TYR A 542 -34.00 -28.22 41.28
N GLN A 543 -33.53 -29.29 40.63
CA GLN A 543 -34.21 -30.58 40.63
C GLN A 543 -34.41 -31.13 42.05
N ASN A 544 -33.39 -31.04 42.92
CA ASN A 544 -33.51 -31.46 44.31
C ASN A 544 -34.51 -30.59 45.10
N TYR A 545 -34.56 -29.28 44.85
CA TYR A 545 -35.56 -28.39 45.43
C TYR A 545 -36.99 -28.79 45.01
N GLN A 546 -37.19 -29.02 43.71
CA GLN A 546 -38.48 -29.47 43.17
C GLN A 546 -38.89 -30.83 43.75
N LEU A 547 -37.93 -31.75 43.94
CA LEU A 547 -38.18 -33.04 44.59
C LEU A 547 -38.65 -32.86 46.03
N LYS A 548 -37.98 -32.00 46.80
CA LYS A 548 -38.37 -31.70 48.18
C LYS A 548 -39.79 -31.14 48.26
N LEU A 549 -40.14 -30.17 47.40
CA LEU A 549 -41.51 -29.64 47.33
C LEU A 549 -42.53 -30.71 46.94
N ALA A 550 -42.19 -31.59 46.01
CA ALA A 550 -43.06 -32.69 45.60
C ALA A 550 -43.28 -33.69 46.74
N VAL A 551 -42.25 -34.02 47.50
CA VAL A 551 -42.34 -34.89 48.69
C VAL A 551 -43.16 -34.23 49.80
N ASP A 552 -42.96 -32.93 50.07
CA ASP A 552 -43.76 -32.19 51.05
C ASP A 552 -45.25 -32.16 50.65
N LYS A 553 -45.54 -31.95 49.36
CA LYS A 553 -46.90 -32.05 48.82
C LYS A 553 -47.47 -33.46 48.95
N LYS A 554 -46.66 -34.49 48.71
CA LYS A 554 -47.04 -35.90 48.90
C LYS A 554 -47.45 -36.16 50.34
N ASN A 555 -46.64 -35.74 51.30
CA ASN A 555 -46.91 -35.91 52.73
C ASN A 555 -48.20 -35.20 53.13
N ASN A 556 -48.43 -33.97 52.63
CA ASN A 556 -49.68 -33.24 52.86
C ASN A 556 -50.91 -33.93 52.25
N LEU A 557 -50.78 -34.46 51.02
CA LEU A 557 -51.85 -35.20 50.36
C LEU A 557 -52.17 -36.51 51.07
N GLN A 558 -51.16 -37.27 51.51
CA GLN A 558 -51.35 -38.50 52.31
C GLN A 558 -52.09 -38.20 53.62
N ALA A 559 -51.65 -37.19 54.38
CA ALA A 559 -52.34 -36.79 55.61
C ALA A 559 -53.80 -36.35 55.36
N THR A 560 -54.06 -35.71 54.23
CA THR A 560 -55.42 -35.31 53.81
C THR A 560 -56.26 -36.54 53.44
N THR A 561 -55.67 -37.49 52.71
CA THR A 561 -56.29 -38.75 52.28
C THR A 561 -56.74 -39.59 53.47
N ASP A 562 -55.93 -39.73 54.51
CA ASP A 562 -56.30 -40.51 55.69
C ASP A 562 -57.54 -39.93 56.40
N LYS A 563 -57.60 -38.60 56.53
CA LYS A 563 -58.75 -37.91 57.11
C LYS A 563 -59.99 -38.02 56.21
N LYS A 564 -59.83 -37.75 54.91
CA LYS A 564 -60.92 -37.71 53.93
C LYS A 564 -61.50 -39.08 53.63
N SER A 565 -60.68 -40.13 53.57
CA SER A 565 -61.14 -41.51 53.36
C SER A 565 -62.09 -41.94 54.49
N LEU A 566 -61.74 -41.69 55.75
CA LEU A 566 -62.63 -41.94 56.90
C LEU A 566 -63.90 -41.08 56.85
N GLU A 567 -63.78 -39.79 56.52
CA GLU A 567 -64.93 -38.89 56.37
C GLU A 567 -65.91 -39.41 55.29
N TYR A 568 -65.38 -39.82 54.14
CA TYR A 568 -66.20 -40.33 53.04
C TYR A 568 -66.79 -41.70 53.33
N LEU A 569 -66.08 -42.61 53.98
CA LEU A 569 -66.66 -43.87 54.46
C LEU A 569 -67.85 -43.62 55.40
N LYS A 570 -67.73 -42.67 56.34
CA LYS A 570 -68.85 -42.30 57.24
C LYS A 570 -70.03 -41.72 56.45
N LYS A 571 -69.76 -40.82 55.51
CA LYS A 571 -70.76 -40.16 54.66
C LYS A 571 -71.52 -41.15 53.75
N ILE A 572 -70.80 -42.07 53.14
CA ILE A 572 -71.36 -43.14 52.31
C ILE A 572 -72.19 -44.10 53.16
N TYR A 573 -71.66 -44.54 54.31
CA TYR A 573 -72.41 -45.39 55.24
C TYR A 573 -73.72 -44.73 55.69
N CYS A 574 -73.68 -43.43 55.99
CA CYS A 574 -74.87 -42.65 56.32
C CYS A 574 -75.87 -42.62 55.15
N PHE A 575 -75.40 -42.35 53.93
CA PHE A 575 -76.23 -42.37 52.72
C PHE A 575 -76.90 -43.73 52.51
N ASP A 576 -76.13 -44.81 52.57
CA ASP A 576 -76.63 -46.17 52.36
C ASP A 576 -77.59 -46.61 53.48
N SER A 577 -77.32 -46.21 54.73
CA SER A 577 -78.20 -46.46 55.87
C SER A 577 -79.54 -45.73 55.72
N ASN A 578 -79.51 -44.46 55.33
CA ASN A 578 -80.73 -43.67 55.08
C ASN A 578 -81.53 -44.22 53.92
N LEU A 579 -80.85 -44.65 52.85
CA LEU A 579 -81.48 -45.29 51.69
C LEU A 579 -82.21 -46.58 52.10
N LYS A 580 -81.58 -47.44 52.92
CA LYS A 580 -82.18 -48.69 53.43
C LYS A 580 -83.31 -48.46 54.44
N ALA A 581 -83.24 -47.40 55.24
CA ALA A 581 -84.25 -47.06 56.22
C ALA A 581 -85.52 -46.49 55.58
N GLN A 582 -85.37 -45.73 54.48
CA GLN A 582 -86.48 -45.09 53.78
C GLN A 582 -87.10 -45.98 52.69
N TYR A 583 -86.35 -46.95 52.15
CA TYR A 583 -86.78 -47.76 51.03
C TYR A 583 -86.40 -49.25 51.19
N THR A 584 -87.35 -50.16 50.92
CA THR A 584 -87.09 -51.61 50.94
C THR A 584 -86.54 -52.10 49.60
N PRO A 585 -85.64 -53.10 49.57
CA PRO A 585 -84.98 -53.56 48.34
C PRO A 585 -85.92 -54.00 47.21
N GLN A 586 -87.15 -54.41 47.55
CA GLN A 586 -88.15 -54.86 46.57
C GLN A 586 -88.94 -53.71 45.90
N THR A 587 -88.77 -52.45 46.30
CA THR A 587 -89.59 -51.31 45.80
C THR A 587 -88.77 -50.08 45.38
N LEU A 588 -87.47 -50.24 45.09
CA LEU A 588 -86.59 -49.12 44.74
C LEU A 588 -86.92 -48.53 43.35
N PRO A 589 -87.31 -47.24 43.23
CA PRO A 589 -87.46 -46.56 41.95
C PRO A 589 -86.15 -46.53 41.12
N PRO A 590 -86.21 -46.54 39.77
CA PRO A 590 -85.02 -46.59 38.92
C PRO A 590 -83.97 -45.50 39.18
N HIS A 591 -84.39 -44.27 39.49
CA HIS A 591 -83.48 -43.17 39.80
C HIS A 591 -82.75 -43.36 41.15
N LEU A 592 -83.37 -44.02 42.13
CA LEU A 592 -82.73 -44.37 43.41
C LEU A 592 -81.78 -45.57 43.27
N ALA A 593 -82.05 -46.48 42.32
CA ALA A 593 -81.13 -47.56 41.97
C ALA A 593 -79.83 -47.02 41.33
N GLU A 594 -79.94 -46.03 40.43
CA GLU A 594 -78.77 -45.36 39.85
C GLU A 594 -77.95 -44.59 40.92
N LEU A 595 -78.61 -43.96 41.89
CA LEU A 595 -77.92 -43.32 43.02
C LEU A 595 -77.21 -44.35 43.92
N ALA A 596 -77.79 -45.52 44.14
CA ALA A 596 -77.15 -46.60 44.89
C ALA A 596 -75.91 -47.17 44.17
N GLU A 597 -75.97 -47.30 42.85
CA GLU A 597 -74.82 -47.70 42.02
C GLU A 597 -73.69 -46.64 42.10
N ARG A 598 -74.04 -45.35 42.01
CA ARG A 598 -73.09 -44.24 42.18
C ARG A 598 -72.50 -44.17 43.60
N SER A 599 -73.26 -44.49 44.64
CA SER A 599 -72.76 -44.63 46.03
C SER A 599 -71.75 -45.80 46.15
N THR A 600 -72.03 -46.92 45.49
CA THR A 600 -71.13 -48.07 45.43
C THR A 600 -69.84 -47.73 44.68
N GLU A 601 -69.93 -46.99 43.57
CA GLU A 601 -68.77 -46.53 42.82
C GLU A 601 -67.93 -45.54 43.62
N LEU A 602 -68.55 -44.61 44.36
CA LEU A 602 -67.84 -43.74 45.30
C LEU A 602 -67.13 -44.56 46.41
N SER A 603 -67.77 -45.61 46.93
CA SER A 603 -67.14 -46.50 47.92
C SER A 603 -65.87 -47.13 47.36
N ARG A 604 -65.93 -47.61 46.10
CA ARG A 604 -64.77 -48.16 45.39
C ARG A 604 -63.67 -47.12 45.17
N GLN A 605 -64.03 -45.87 44.88
CA GLN A 605 -63.06 -44.76 44.76
C GLN A 605 -62.41 -44.41 46.11
N VAL A 606 -63.14 -44.51 47.23
CA VAL A 606 -62.56 -44.34 48.58
C VAL A 606 -61.59 -45.47 48.92
N GLU A 607 -61.90 -46.71 48.55
CA GLU A 607 -60.99 -47.84 48.68
C GLU A 607 -59.72 -47.66 47.84
N GLN A 608 -59.86 -47.19 46.60
CA GLN A 608 -58.72 -46.86 45.73
C GLN A 608 -57.87 -45.73 46.30
N LEU A 609 -58.49 -44.68 46.84
CA LEU A 609 -57.78 -43.59 47.51
C LEU A 609 -57.03 -44.11 48.75
N SER A 610 -57.64 -44.97 49.56
CA SER A 610 -56.99 -45.56 50.74
C SER A 610 -55.85 -46.51 50.38
N ALA A 611 -56.01 -47.30 49.32
CA ALA A 611 -54.95 -48.16 48.79
C ALA A 611 -53.76 -47.32 48.29
N LEU A 612 -54.03 -46.29 47.48
CA LEU A 612 -53.00 -45.36 47.00
C LEU A 612 -52.31 -44.61 48.15
N GLY A 613 -53.06 -44.24 49.19
CA GLY A 613 -52.51 -43.58 50.40
C GLY A 613 -51.47 -44.41 51.15
N LYS A 614 -51.56 -45.74 51.06
CA LYS A 614 -50.63 -46.68 51.70
C LYS A 614 -49.41 -47.00 50.83
N GLU A 615 -49.43 -46.65 49.54
CA GLU A 615 -48.29 -46.81 48.65
C GLU A 615 -47.21 -45.74 48.92
N THR A 616 -45.95 -46.17 48.94
CA THR A 616 -44.79 -45.27 49.04
C THR A 616 -44.09 -45.18 47.69
N PRO A 617 -44.24 -44.08 46.92
CA PRO A 617 -43.51 -43.90 45.67
C PRO A 617 -42.00 -43.78 45.94
N ASP A 618 -41.18 -44.09 44.94
CA ASP A 618 -39.72 -43.86 45.01
C ASP A 618 -39.45 -42.35 45.14
N GLU A 619 -39.05 -41.93 46.34
CA GLU A 619 -38.78 -40.53 46.71
C GLU A 619 -37.44 -40.01 46.19
N THR A 620 -36.67 -40.84 45.47
CA THR A 620 -35.42 -40.40 44.83
C THR A 620 -35.63 -39.79 43.44
N ARG A 621 -36.83 -39.96 42.86
CA ARG A 621 -37.15 -39.51 41.50
C ARG A 621 -38.29 -38.49 41.54
N LEU A 622 -38.07 -37.32 40.92
CA LEU A 622 -39.08 -36.25 40.90
C LEU A 622 -40.35 -36.68 40.15
N ASP A 623 -40.19 -37.28 38.98
CA ASP A 623 -41.32 -37.63 38.11
C ASP A 623 -42.27 -38.63 38.77
N THR A 624 -41.75 -39.60 39.52
CA THR A 624 -42.56 -40.60 40.24
C THR A 624 -43.37 -39.97 41.37
N VAL A 625 -42.76 -39.07 42.14
CA VAL A 625 -43.45 -38.35 43.23
C VAL A 625 -44.50 -37.39 42.65
N GLN A 626 -44.20 -36.70 41.55
CA GLN A 626 -45.16 -35.82 40.88
C GLN A 626 -46.35 -36.59 40.31
N GLU A 627 -46.12 -37.73 39.64
CA GLU A 627 -47.19 -38.57 39.10
C GLU A 627 -48.08 -39.11 40.23
N TYR A 628 -47.48 -39.55 41.35
CA TYR A 628 -48.23 -39.96 42.54
C TYR A 628 -49.09 -38.81 43.09
N ASN A 629 -48.52 -37.61 43.23
CA ASN A 629 -49.26 -36.42 43.70
C ASN A 629 -50.43 -36.07 42.78
N ILE A 630 -50.27 -36.19 41.46
CA ILE A 630 -51.32 -35.93 40.48
C ILE A 630 -52.44 -36.96 40.63
N LYS A 631 -52.11 -38.26 40.71
CA LYS A 631 -53.10 -39.33 40.90
C LYS A 631 -53.89 -39.16 42.20
N MET A 632 -53.20 -38.85 43.30
CA MET A 632 -53.82 -38.64 44.61
C MET A 632 -54.75 -37.43 44.63
N ALA A 633 -54.28 -36.28 44.10
CA ALA A 633 -55.07 -35.06 44.04
C ALA A 633 -56.31 -35.22 43.13
N ARG A 634 -56.19 -35.99 42.04
CA ARG A 634 -57.32 -36.31 41.15
C ARG A 634 -58.39 -37.12 41.88
N LEU A 635 -58.01 -38.21 42.56
CA LEU A 635 -58.96 -39.05 43.30
C LEU A 635 -59.66 -38.28 44.42
N LEU A 636 -58.94 -37.44 45.17
CA LEU A 636 -59.55 -36.58 46.19
C LEU A 636 -60.61 -35.65 45.59
N LYS A 637 -60.32 -35.06 44.43
CA LYS A 637 -61.26 -34.18 43.73
C LYS A 637 -62.47 -34.93 43.18
N GLU A 638 -62.26 -36.10 42.56
CA GLU A 638 -63.33 -36.97 42.04
C GLU A 638 -64.30 -37.39 43.16
N LEU A 639 -63.79 -37.69 44.36
CA LEU A 639 -64.61 -38.01 45.54
C LEU A 639 -65.42 -36.81 46.04
N ASP A 640 -64.80 -35.63 46.15
CA ASP A 640 -65.50 -34.40 46.54
C ASP A 640 -66.64 -34.07 45.54
N GLU A 641 -66.37 -34.16 44.23
CA GLU A 641 -67.36 -33.90 43.18
C GLU A 641 -68.48 -34.96 43.13
N GLY A 642 -68.11 -36.24 43.24
CA GLY A 642 -69.08 -37.34 43.19
C GLY A 642 -70.02 -37.35 44.39
N TYR A 643 -69.51 -37.11 45.61
CA TYR A 643 -70.36 -37.01 46.79
C TYR A 643 -71.29 -35.77 46.74
N ASN A 644 -70.77 -34.62 46.31
CA ASN A 644 -71.60 -33.42 46.12
C ASN A 644 -72.71 -33.67 45.09
N THR A 645 -72.42 -34.43 44.03
CA THR A 645 -73.42 -34.79 43.02
C THR A 645 -74.52 -35.66 43.62
N LEU A 646 -74.19 -36.69 44.41
CA LEU A 646 -75.19 -37.51 45.11
C LEU A 646 -76.11 -36.66 46.00
N CYS A 647 -75.52 -35.79 46.81
CA CYS A 647 -76.28 -35.00 47.78
C CYS A 647 -77.03 -33.82 47.18
N THR A 648 -76.69 -33.39 45.97
CA THR A 648 -77.47 -32.36 45.24
C THR A 648 -78.76 -32.94 44.68
N VAL A 649 -78.73 -34.21 44.24
CA VAL A 649 -79.90 -34.90 43.66
C VAL A 649 -80.90 -35.26 44.75
N GLU A 650 -80.46 -35.81 45.89
CA GLU A 650 -81.35 -36.13 47.02
C GLU A 650 -80.72 -35.75 48.37
N LYS A 651 -80.98 -34.50 48.79
CA LYS A 651 -80.41 -33.91 50.02
C LYS A 651 -80.78 -34.68 51.28
N ASN A 652 -81.96 -35.29 51.31
CA ASN A 652 -82.48 -35.98 52.50
C ASN A 652 -81.70 -37.26 52.82
N LEU A 653 -81.08 -37.90 51.83
CA LEU A 653 -80.27 -39.10 52.03
C LEU A 653 -78.88 -38.77 52.61
N CYS A 654 -78.39 -37.54 52.41
CA CYS A 654 -77.10 -37.08 52.92
C CYS A 654 -77.17 -36.32 54.25
N ASN A 655 -78.36 -36.11 54.83
CA ASN A 655 -78.52 -35.41 56.10
C ASN A 655 -78.15 -36.32 57.28
N CYS A 656 -76.89 -36.27 57.67
CA CYS A 656 -76.37 -37.04 58.80
C CYS A 656 -76.46 -36.22 60.11
N THR A 657 -77.67 -35.92 60.59
CA THR A 657 -77.87 -35.34 61.91
C THR A 657 -77.95 -36.44 62.97
N GLY A 658 -76.83 -36.71 63.64
CA GLY A 658 -76.78 -37.50 64.87
C GLY A 658 -76.86 -39.02 64.70
N SER A 659 -75.72 -39.63 64.38
CA SER A 659 -75.34 -40.97 64.88
C SER A 659 -73.88 -40.99 65.33
#